data_AF-A0A2V3IQ74-F1
#
_entry.id   AF-A0A2V3IQ74-F1
#
_cell.length_a   1.000
_cell.length_b   1.000
_cell.length_c   1.000
_cell.angle_alpha   90.00
_cell.angle_beta   90.00
_cell.angle_gamma   90.00
#
_symmetry.space_group_name_H-M   'P 1'
#
loop_
_entity.id
_entity.type
_entity.pdbx_description
1 polymer ?
#
loop_
_entity_poly.entity_id
_entity_poly.type
_entity_poly.pdbx_seq_one_letter_code
_entity_poly.pdbx_strand_id
1 'polypeptide(L)'
;MDIALVDPVVTVVTKLETIVKSYCDRGDIIEDNRKQLGRLKRDYAAAARVLRLLQSLKRLTLDTVTHERLGLFKEELEEDRNALESLEEFISKANRWRRVRRMESVLDDCEARSKELFQFLNDKISPMLTRQPPQPDEYTARRNSVPRNPPRLILDYSTSDTCEGKLKDAVLCLGESQVVAVLACGQGGVGKTCALRGLADETEVKNVFPGELLYIQLGNDATMKSTVEGIATVVDKTGGKQLAKNIRESSLATAAEKASDWFCAHTCLFFVDDIWRVNGIDSGVLNTLESMMNEKSRMIYTSGDERFLNRAHIVIEFKKKDTHGELSRRMLMKHAGFDAEYDLSKENKKAFEAILDICDGLPLACGIAGSAVLNISRSKSQEERQDAWSKFHQDILSHTRDMYDVTMEGYGNLPKIVDASLEVLEKSSSKGRYCERFRALCVLQKQQKVSTRMLHKLWDMENLADAERVVDRFKEVSIAQKRDDGGLVYIQLHDIVLDIATRMAEERGQRHKMFRDLVYSYTPRLRWGDTSFEWWETEGDGYVHENVCRLLRDAEHVCQLMWVLSKPQWIAKRLVKDGIYAVEQDLKHGIAIAENSNYGYANHKKHLEMVSRAARMSCTTVVKNPREVWFQLHGRLLWHATKCKQTKKFVEEIEKCAPRPWVKASLGILEAPSDAEEIIRVPGYVMSISMEEDDTWIFWKRATFGDDDKAIGVSKHTRTSGVCEHHPFVMKEEDKAWLLDVGCEAFATTGDRRSVVTAHRNGRIATWNRDTGEMERVVECLGYIAAPGSRFVEFNCDGTRVASTSSQHEIRVWDTGSGKAMGAQLLGHIEFVRCVAFSSNGSLLVSGSRDNTVRVWSQRSEEALMPPLVGHTDLVSCVAVSADGKRIVSGVYGQDGARLERA
;
A
#
# COMPACT_ATOMS: atom_id res chain seq x y z
N MET A 1 17.62 -13.93 -28.86
CA MET A 1 16.32 -14.56 -29.17
C MET A 1 15.64 -13.70 -30.21
N ASP A 2 15.66 -14.12 -31.46
CA ASP A 2 15.08 -13.39 -32.60
C ASP A 2 13.62 -13.81 -32.77
N ILE A 3 12.68 -13.06 -32.21
CA ILE A 3 11.27 -13.21 -32.61
C ILE A 3 11.08 -12.42 -33.92
N ALA A 4 11.28 -13.11 -35.04
CA ALA A 4 11.07 -12.57 -36.38
C ALA A 4 9.57 -12.60 -36.75
N LEU A 5 8.76 -11.75 -36.11
CA LEU A 5 7.33 -11.57 -36.45
C LEU A 5 7.11 -10.58 -37.61
N VAL A 6 8.12 -9.76 -37.96
CA VAL A 6 8.01 -8.78 -39.04
C VAL A 6 7.75 -9.45 -40.39
N ASP A 7 8.46 -10.55 -40.68
CA ASP A 7 8.33 -11.24 -41.98
C ASP A 7 6.97 -11.95 -42.15
N PRO A 8 6.44 -12.67 -41.15
CA PRO A 8 5.07 -13.20 -41.20
C PRO A 8 4.01 -12.11 -41.45
N VAL A 9 4.06 -10.98 -40.72
CA VAL A 9 3.09 -9.88 -40.91
C VAL A 9 3.18 -9.28 -42.31
N VAL A 10 4.39 -9.08 -42.84
CA VAL A 10 4.58 -8.57 -44.20
C VAL A 10 4.04 -9.56 -45.24
N THR A 11 4.21 -10.86 -45.01
CA THR A 11 3.72 -11.93 -45.90
C THR A 11 2.19 -11.97 -45.96
N VAL A 12 1.51 -11.81 -44.83
CA VAL A 12 0.03 -11.71 -44.79
C VAL A 12 -0.45 -10.48 -45.56
N VAL A 13 0.21 -9.32 -45.41
CA VAL A 13 -0.15 -8.09 -46.14
C VAL A 13 0.01 -8.25 -47.67
N THR A 14 1.10 -8.85 -48.14
CA THR A 14 1.32 -9.05 -49.59
C THR A 14 0.34 -10.04 -50.19
N LYS A 15 -0.03 -11.09 -49.43
CA LYS A 15 -1.07 -12.05 -49.84
C LYS A 15 -2.44 -11.40 -49.92
N LEU A 16 -2.83 -10.60 -48.92
CA LEU A 16 -4.06 -9.80 -48.95
C LEU A 16 -4.12 -8.93 -50.22
N GLU A 17 -3.04 -8.24 -50.58
CA GLU A 17 -2.98 -7.41 -51.79
C GLU A 17 -3.15 -8.22 -53.10
N THR A 18 -2.53 -9.39 -53.16
CA THR A 18 -2.55 -10.27 -54.33
C THR A 18 -3.96 -10.83 -54.59
N ILE A 19 -4.60 -11.34 -53.53
CA ILE A 19 -5.95 -11.91 -53.61
C ILE A 19 -6.97 -10.84 -53.99
N VAL A 20 -6.81 -9.64 -53.44
CA VAL A 20 -7.72 -8.52 -53.72
C VAL A 20 -7.63 -8.08 -55.16
N LYS A 21 -6.43 -7.99 -55.72
CA LYS A 21 -6.25 -7.68 -57.14
C LYS A 21 -6.98 -8.72 -58.00
N SER A 22 -6.80 -10.01 -57.70
CA SER A 22 -7.48 -11.12 -58.39
C SER A 22 -9.01 -11.03 -58.31
N TYR A 23 -9.58 -10.73 -57.15
CA TYR A 23 -11.02 -10.58 -56.96
C TYR A 23 -11.60 -9.28 -57.56
N CYS A 24 -10.82 -8.20 -57.56
CA CYS A 24 -11.18 -6.94 -58.22
C CYS A 24 -11.24 -7.11 -59.73
N ASP A 25 -10.22 -7.72 -60.33
CA ASP A 25 -10.13 -7.97 -61.78
C ASP A 25 -11.29 -8.85 -62.28
N ARG A 26 -11.85 -9.70 -61.41
CA ARG A 26 -13.01 -10.57 -61.71
C ARG A 26 -14.38 -9.94 -61.42
N GLY A 27 -14.43 -8.74 -60.82
CA GLY A 27 -15.68 -8.10 -60.38
C GLY A 27 -16.38 -8.79 -59.19
N ASP A 28 -15.64 -9.62 -58.44
CA ASP A 28 -16.16 -10.41 -57.32
C ASP A 28 -16.01 -9.69 -55.96
N ILE A 29 -15.44 -8.49 -55.90
CA ILE A 29 -15.34 -7.71 -54.66
C ILE A 29 -16.59 -6.85 -54.43
N ILE A 30 -17.17 -6.94 -53.24
CA ILE A 30 -18.25 -6.04 -52.78
C ILE A 30 -17.69 -4.92 -51.90
N GLU A 31 -18.49 -3.88 -51.68
CA GLU A 31 -18.03 -2.67 -50.96
C GLU A 31 -17.62 -2.95 -49.51
N ASP A 32 -18.33 -3.84 -48.81
CA ASP A 32 -18.01 -4.20 -47.43
C ASP A 32 -16.66 -4.92 -47.32
N ASN A 33 -16.38 -5.88 -48.20
CA ASN A 33 -15.09 -6.57 -48.27
C ASN A 33 -13.94 -5.59 -48.57
N ARG A 34 -14.18 -4.60 -49.45
CA ARG A 34 -13.20 -3.55 -49.75
C ARG A 34 -12.90 -2.69 -48.51
N LYS A 35 -13.93 -2.33 -47.71
CA LYS A 35 -13.75 -1.57 -46.46
C LYS A 35 -13.01 -2.38 -45.40
N GLN A 36 -13.38 -3.65 -45.22
CA GLN A 36 -12.77 -4.57 -44.26
C GLN A 36 -11.29 -4.79 -44.55
N LEU A 37 -10.95 -5.04 -45.81
CA LEU A 37 -9.57 -5.13 -46.26
C LEU A 37 -8.76 -3.86 -45.97
N GLY A 38 -9.35 -2.69 -46.24
CA GLY A 38 -8.69 -1.41 -45.96
C GLY A 38 -8.42 -1.17 -44.47
N ARG A 39 -9.17 -1.81 -43.57
CA ARG A 39 -8.87 -1.84 -42.12
C ARG A 39 -7.71 -2.78 -41.84
N LEU A 40 -7.84 -4.05 -42.22
CA LEU A 40 -6.81 -5.09 -42.02
C LEU A 40 -5.42 -4.66 -42.52
N LYS A 41 -5.35 -4.04 -43.71
CA LYS A 41 -4.07 -3.56 -44.26
C LYS A 41 -3.45 -2.43 -43.42
N ARG A 42 -4.26 -1.49 -42.91
CA ARG A 42 -3.78 -0.40 -42.04
C ARG A 42 -3.30 -0.94 -40.71
N ASP A 43 -4.06 -1.88 -40.18
CA ASP A 43 -3.78 -2.55 -38.93
C ASP A 43 -2.45 -3.30 -39.08
N TYR A 44 -2.32 -4.32 -39.93
CA TYR A 44 -1.08 -5.07 -40.10
C TYR A 44 0.15 -4.19 -40.43
N ALA A 45 -0.01 -3.11 -41.17
CA ALA A 45 1.06 -2.13 -41.38
C ALA A 45 1.47 -1.39 -40.09
N ALA A 46 0.53 -1.07 -39.21
CA ALA A 46 0.82 -0.52 -37.89
C ALA A 46 1.55 -1.53 -36.99
N ALA A 47 1.15 -2.81 -36.99
CA ALA A 47 1.83 -3.86 -36.21
C ALA A 47 3.27 -4.03 -36.68
N ALA A 48 3.50 -4.09 -38.00
CA ALA A 48 4.83 -4.19 -38.57
C ALA A 48 5.75 -3.03 -38.14
N ARG A 49 5.22 -1.80 -37.98
CA ARG A 49 5.99 -0.65 -37.48
C ARG A 49 6.42 -0.85 -36.02
N VAL A 50 5.51 -1.26 -35.14
CA VAL A 50 5.81 -1.50 -33.72
C VAL A 50 6.82 -2.63 -33.56
N LEU A 51 6.65 -3.72 -34.31
CA LEU A 51 7.56 -4.87 -34.28
C LEU A 51 8.96 -4.54 -34.82
N ARG A 52 9.08 -3.71 -35.87
CA ARG A 52 10.38 -3.23 -36.36
C ARG A 52 11.11 -2.35 -35.34
N LEU A 53 10.39 -1.51 -34.60
CA LEU A 53 10.96 -0.72 -33.51
C LEU A 53 11.45 -1.62 -32.37
N LEU A 54 10.71 -2.69 -32.07
CA LEU A 54 11.15 -3.68 -31.08
C LEU A 54 12.42 -4.42 -31.52
N GLN A 55 12.51 -4.82 -32.79
CA GLN A 55 13.70 -5.50 -33.35
C GLN A 55 14.93 -4.59 -33.41
N SER A 56 14.76 -3.29 -33.69
CA SER A 56 15.89 -2.35 -33.73
C SER A 56 16.48 -2.10 -32.33
N LEU A 57 15.66 -2.23 -31.28
CA LEU A 57 16.07 -2.17 -29.88
C LEU A 57 16.57 -3.54 -29.40
N LYS A 58 17.73 -3.98 -29.92
CA LYS A 58 18.43 -5.24 -29.57
C LYS A 58 18.72 -5.49 -28.07
N ARG A 59 18.37 -4.55 -27.18
CA ARG A 59 18.65 -4.57 -25.72
C ARG A 59 17.42 -4.77 -24.84
N LEU A 60 16.22 -4.95 -25.41
CA LEU A 60 15.00 -5.10 -24.63
C LEU A 60 14.80 -6.56 -24.23
N THR A 61 14.98 -6.88 -22.95
CA THR A 61 14.65 -8.20 -22.39
C THR A 61 13.15 -8.29 -22.18
N LEU A 62 12.48 -9.12 -22.98
CA LEU A 62 11.07 -9.46 -22.79
C LEU A 62 10.95 -10.52 -21.68
N ASP A 63 9.91 -10.42 -20.85
CA ASP A 63 9.58 -11.50 -19.93
C ASP A 63 9.12 -12.76 -20.69
N THR A 64 9.21 -13.92 -20.05
CA THR A 64 8.91 -15.23 -20.64
C THR A 64 7.47 -15.30 -21.19
N VAL A 65 6.50 -14.68 -20.50
CA VAL A 65 5.09 -14.69 -20.92
C VAL A 65 4.88 -13.86 -22.17
N THR A 66 5.48 -12.68 -22.23
CA THR A 66 5.44 -11.81 -23.41
C THR A 66 6.13 -12.48 -24.60
N HIS A 67 7.24 -13.20 -24.37
CA HIS A 67 7.93 -13.97 -25.40
C HIS A 67 7.08 -15.12 -25.95
N GLU A 68 6.47 -15.94 -25.09
CA GLU A 68 5.59 -17.03 -25.49
C GLU A 68 4.37 -16.53 -26.26
N ARG A 69 3.76 -15.42 -25.82
CA ARG A 69 2.59 -14.85 -26.51
C ARG A 69 2.92 -14.35 -27.92
N LEU A 70 4.10 -13.75 -28.10
CA LEU A 70 4.60 -13.40 -29.43
C LEU A 70 4.88 -14.65 -30.30
N GLY A 71 5.26 -15.77 -29.68
CA GLY A 71 5.34 -17.07 -30.35
C GLY A 71 3.99 -17.54 -30.89
N LEU A 72 2.93 -17.48 -30.08
CA LEU A 72 1.57 -17.85 -30.49
C LEU A 72 1.04 -16.98 -31.63
N PHE A 73 1.27 -15.66 -31.58
CA PHE A 73 0.89 -14.77 -32.68
C PHE A 73 1.60 -15.12 -34.00
N LYS A 74 2.79 -15.73 -33.95
CA LYS A 74 3.48 -16.20 -35.14
C LYS A 74 2.72 -17.34 -35.79
N GLU A 75 2.21 -18.27 -35.00
CA GLU A 75 1.41 -19.42 -35.47
C GLU A 75 0.09 -18.92 -36.06
N GLU A 76 -0.60 -18.01 -35.38
CA GLU A 76 -1.84 -17.37 -35.86
C GLU A 76 -1.65 -16.62 -37.19
N LEU A 77 -0.51 -15.97 -37.39
CA LEU A 77 -0.18 -15.30 -38.66
C LEU A 77 0.10 -16.28 -39.81
N GLU A 78 0.67 -17.46 -39.51
CA GLU A 78 0.81 -18.52 -40.51
C GLU A 78 -0.55 -19.17 -40.83
N GLU A 79 -1.46 -19.27 -39.86
CA GLU A 79 -2.84 -19.67 -40.11
C GLU A 79 -3.58 -18.67 -41.01
N ASP A 80 -3.44 -17.37 -40.76
CA ASP A 80 -3.97 -16.30 -41.62
C ASP A 80 -3.43 -16.45 -43.05
N ARG A 81 -2.12 -16.65 -43.19
CA ARG A 81 -1.49 -16.86 -44.48
C ARG A 81 -2.08 -18.07 -45.21
N ASN A 82 -2.19 -19.21 -44.53
CA ASN A 82 -2.74 -20.44 -45.11
C ASN A 82 -4.21 -20.28 -45.50
N ALA A 83 -5.01 -19.59 -44.68
CA ALA A 83 -6.40 -19.29 -44.96
C ALA A 83 -6.53 -18.42 -46.22
N LEU A 84 -5.66 -17.42 -46.36
CA LEU A 84 -5.57 -16.57 -47.54
C LEU A 84 -5.12 -17.35 -48.79
N GLU A 85 -4.11 -18.21 -48.69
CA GLU A 85 -3.67 -19.08 -49.79
C GLU A 85 -4.79 -20.04 -50.26
N SER A 86 -5.66 -20.49 -49.36
CA SER A 86 -6.83 -21.32 -49.71
C SER A 86 -7.83 -20.61 -50.65
N LEU A 87 -7.81 -19.28 -50.69
CA LEU A 87 -8.60 -18.49 -51.62
C LEU A 87 -7.97 -18.47 -53.03
N GLU A 88 -6.73 -18.89 -53.24
CA GLU A 88 -6.14 -18.93 -54.59
C GLU A 88 -6.49 -20.23 -55.34
N GLU A 89 -6.46 -21.39 -54.66
CA GLU A 89 -6.57 -22.71 -55.31
C GLU A 89 -7.99 -23.13 -55.71
N PHE A 90 -9.01 -22.80 -54.91
CA PHE A 90 -10.36 -23.39 -55.05
C PHE A 90 -11.33 -22.63 -55.98
N ILE A 91 -10.89 -21.50 -56.54
CA ILE A 91 -11.83 -20.47 -57.00
C ILE A 91 -12.27 -20.59 -58.46
N SER A 92 -11.54 -21.31 -59.31
CA SER A 92 -11.84 -21.40 -60.75
C SER A 92 -13.21 -22.04 -61.06
N LYS A 93 -13.82 -22.78 -60.13
CA LYS A 93 -15.05 -23.57 -60.34
C LYS A 93 -16.30 -23.11 -59.56
N ALA A 94 -16.20 -22.14 -58.64
CA ALA A 94 -17.35 -21.67 -57.82
C ALA A 94 -18.12 -20.52 -58.50
N ASN A 95 -19.37 -20.22 -58.12
CA ASN A 95 -20.11 -19.04 -58.61
C ASN A 95 -19.83 -17.77 -57.77
N ARG A 96 -20.10 -16.57 -58.30
CA ARG A 96 -19.78 -15.27 -57.67
C ARG A 96 -20.21 -15.15 -56.22
N TRP A 97 -21.46 -15.51 -55.91
CA TRP A 97 -22.00 -15.42 -54.54
C TRP A 97 -21.25 -16.30 -53.53
N ARG A 98 -20.92 -17.56 -53.89
CA ARG A 98 -20.14 -18.45 -53.01
C ARG A 98 -18.71 -17.94 -52.78
N ARG A 99 -18.09 -17.31 -53.79
CA ARG A 99 -16.75 -16.72 -53.68
C ARG A 99 -16.72 -15.50 -52.77
N VAL A 100 -17.73 -14.63 -52.86
CA VAL A 100 -17.91 -13.45 -51.99
C VAL A 100 -18.07 -13.88 -50.53
N ARG A 101 -19.00 -14.81 -50.26
CA ARG A 101 -19.27 -15.28 -48.89
C ARG A 101 -18.08 -15.99 -48.24
N ARG A 102 -17.30 -16.72 -49.05
CA ARG A 102 -16.07 -17.38 -48.58
C ARG A 102 -14.98 -16.35 -48.26
N MET A 103 -14.84 -15.31 -49.09
CA MET A 103 -13.94 -14.20 -48.81
C MET A 103 -14.33 -13.50 -47.50
N GLU A 104 -15.62 -13.20 -47.30
CA GLU A 104 -16.13 -12.62 -46.05
C GLU A 104 -15.71 -13.46 -44.84
N SER A 105 -15.96 -14.78 -44.86
CA SER A 105 -15.59 -15.67 -43.75
C SER A 105 -14.09 -15.67 -43.45
N VAL A 106 -13.23 -15.69 -44.47
CA VAL A 106 -11.77 -15.66 -44.26
C VAL A 106 -11.31 -14.30 -43.72
N LEU A 107 -11.91 -13.21 -44.20
CA LEU A 107 -11.59 -11.86 -43.72
C LEU A 107 -12.06 -11.65 -42.27
N ASP A 108 -13.21 -12.21 -41.88
CA ASP A 108 -13.72 -12.16 -40.50
C ASP A 108 -12.78 -12.87 -39.52
N ASP A 109 -12.28 -14.04 -39.89
CA ASP A 109 -11.32 -14.80 -39.08
C ASP A 109 -9.98 -14.05 -38.93
N CYS A 110 -9.46 -13.48 -40.02
CA CYS A 110 -8.26 -12.64 -39.99
C CYS A 110 -8.48 -11.37 -39.16
N GLU A 111 -9.67 -10.75 -39.23
CA GLU A 111 -9.99 -9.55 -38.45
C GLU A 111 -10.05 -9.85 -36.95
N ALA A 112 -10.63 -10.98 -36.55
CA ALA A 112 -10.68 -11.40 -35.15
C ALA A 112 -9.27 -11.58 -34.57
N ARG A 113 -8.39 -12.33 -35.26
CA ARG A 113 -6.99 -12.55 -34.82
C ARG A 113 -6.16 -11.27 -34.84
N SER A 114 -6.32 -10.44 -35.88
CA SER A 114 -5.60 -9.17 -35.98
C SER A 114 -5.89 -8.24 -34.79
N LYS A 115 -7.17 -8.12 -34.37
CA LYS A 115 -7.57 -7.24 -33.25
C LYS A 115 -6.85 -7.60 -31.96
N GLU A 116 -6.70 -8.89 -31.68
CA GLU A 116 -6.00 -9.36 -30.50
C GLU A 116 -4.50 -9.02 -30.54
N LEU A 117 -3.85 -9.22 -31.70
CA LEU A 117 -2.47 -8.79 -31.93
C LEU A 117 -2.30 -7.28 -31.73
N PHE A 118 -3.21 -6.45 -32.27
CA PHE A 118 -3.15 -4.99 -32.11
C PHE A 118 -3.29 -4.55 -30.67
N GLN A 119 -4.27 -5.11 -29.97
CA GLN A 119 -4.50 -4.78 -28.58
C GLN A 119 -3.28 -5.17 -27.74
N PHE A 120 -2.70 -6.33 -27.98
CA PHE A 120 -1.47 -6.75 -27.31
C PHE A 120 -0.29 -5.83 -27.59
N LEU A 121 -0.03 -5.49 -28.87
CA LEU A 121 1.08 -4.62 -29.24
C LEU A 121 0.92 -3.21 -28.62
N ASN A 122 -0.30 -2.65 -28.61
CA ASN A 122 -0.55 -1.34 -28.03
C ASN A 122 -0.51 -1.32 -26.50
N ASP A 123 -1.03 -2.35 -25.83
CA ASP A 123 -1.13 -2.36 -24.37
C ASP A 123 0.18 -2.80 -23.69
N LYS A 124 0.96 -3.65 -24.35
CA LYS A 124 2.17 -4.26 -23.77
C LYS A 124 3.46 -3.75 -24.40
N ILE A 125 3.55 -3.71 -25.72
CA ILE A 125 4.82 -3.41 -26.41
C ILE A 125 5.04 -1.91 -26.57
N SER A 126 4.05 -1.14 -27.04
CA SER A 126 4.17 0.31 -27.23
C SER A 126 4.60 1.09 -25.97
N PRO A 127 4.14 0.75 -24.74
CA PRO A 127 4.64 1.36 -23.50
C PRO A 127 6.09 0.97 -23.16
N MET A 128 6.56 -0.18 -23.61
CA MET A 128 7.96 -0.62 -23.41
C MET A 128 8.90 0.13 -24.34
N LEU A 129 8.46 0.42 -25.58
CA LEU A 129 9.22 1.18 -26.57
C LEU A 129 9.36 2.67 -26.23
N THR A 130 8.42 3.21 -25.46
CA THR A 130 8.43 4.62 -25.01
C THR A 130 9.18 4.84 -23.69
N ARG A 131 9.61 3.77 -23.01
CA ARG A 131 10.49 3.88 -21.84
C ARG A 131 11.90 4.20 -22.29
N GLN A 132 12.32 5.46 -22.15
CA GLN A 132 13.73 5.76 -21.96
C GLN A 132 14.24 4.91 -20.79
N PRO A 133 15.49 4.39 -20.84
CA PRO A 133 16.08 3.78 -19.66
C PRO A 133 15.97 4.82 -18.53
N PRO A 134 15.38 4.45 -17.38
CA PRO A 134 15.26 5.37 -16.28
C PRO A 134 16.67 5.85 -15.94
N GLN A 135 16.83 7.18 -15.87
CA GLN A 135 18.05 7.74 -15.33
C GLN A 135 18.29 7.10 -13.96
N PRO A 136 19.54 6.72 -13.63
CA PRO A 136 19.85 6.25 -12.30
C PRO A 136 19.40 7.30 -11.30
N ASP A 137 18.78 6.85 -10.21
CA ASP A 137 18.42 7.72 -9.11
C ASP A 137 19.70 8.40 -8.60
N GLU A 138 19.79 9.71 -8.78
CA GLU A 138 20.90 10.53 -8.32
C GLU A 138 20.35 11.61 -7.39
N TYR A 139 21.02 11.81 -6.27
CA TYR A 139 20.61 12.80 -5.29
C TYR A 139 20.83 14.21 -5.83
N THR A 140 19.75 14.97 -6.04
CA THR A 140 19.80 16.35 -6.54
C THR A 140 19.24 17.34 -5.52
N ALA A 141 20.11 17.99 -4.77
CA ALA A 141 19.77 19.11 -3.88
C ALA A 141 19.54 20.40 -4.69
N ARG A 142 18.34 20.63 -5.24
CA ARG A 142 18.01 21.88 -5.97
C ARG A 142 16.59 22.41 -5.76
N ARG A 143 15.72 21.77 -4.97
CA ARG A 143 14.32 22.19 -4.77
C ARG A 143 13.96 22.17 -3.29
N ASN A 144 13.93 23.35 -2.66
CA ASN A 144 13.35 23.51 -1.32
C ASN A 144 11.94 22.91 -1.28
N SER A 145 11.79 21.80 -0.54
CA SER A 145 10.56 20.99 -0.54
C SER A 145 9.46 21.59 0.34
N VAL A 146 9.82 22.61 1.13
CA VAL A 146 9.00 23.24 2.16
C VAL A 146 7.97 24.18 1.53
N PRO A 147 6.68 24.06 1.87
CA PRO A 147 5.65 24.99 1.42
C PRO A 147 5.92 26.41 1.92
N ARG A 148 5.68 27.41 1.07
CA ARG A 148 5.76 28.82 1.47
C ARG A 148 4.68 29.19 2.48
N ASN A 149 5.02 30.12 3.37
CA ASN A 149 4.07 30.70 4.32
C ASN A 149 3.01 31.58 3.63
N PRO A 150 1.86 31.79 4.29
CA PRO A 150 0.87 32.76 3.84
C PRO A 150 1.47 34.16 3.69
N PRO A 151 1.02 34.96 2.71
CA PRO A 151 1.47 36.34 2.58
C PRO A 151 1.07 37.14 3.83
N ARG A 152 1.90 38.13 4.19
CA ARG A 152 1.68 39.07 5.32
C ARG A 152 1.82 38.50 6.73
N LEU A 153 2.16 37.23 6.88
CA LEU A 153 2.59 36.68 8.16
C LEU A 153 3.86 37.38 8.67
N ILE A 154 3.97 37.55 9.99
CA ILE A 154 5.16 38.09 10.66
C ILE A 154 5.70 37.03 11.63
N LEU A 155 6.96 36.67 11.45
CA LEU A 155 7.73 35.73 12.26
C LEU A 155 8.99 36.45 12.74
N ASP A 156 9.43 36.19 13.96
CA ASP A 156 10.62 36.83 14.55
C ASP A 156 11.64 35.78 15.02
N TYR A 157 12.58 35.43 14.15
CA TYR A 157 13.74 34.58 14.47
C TYR A 157 14.93 35.35 15.03
N SER A 158 14.86 36.68 15.07
CA SER A 158 15.98 37.53 15.49
C SER A 158 16.06 37.69 17.01
N THR A 159 14.93 37.52 17.69
CA THR A 159 14.83 37.60 19.14
C THR A 159 14.80 36.20 19.76
N SER A 160 15.87 35.77 20.45
CA SER A 160 15.97 34.42 21.03
C SER A 160 14.87 34.07 22.06
N ASP A 161 14.18 35.04 22.66
CA ASP A 161 13.11 34.76 23.63
C ASP A 161 11.76 34.41 23.00
N THR A 162 11.55 34.69 21.71
CA THR A 162 10.32 34.33 20.98
C THR A 162 10.26 32.83 20.73
N CYS A 163 9.07 32.30 20.42
CA CYS A 163 8.93 30.88 20.09
C CYS A 163 9.73 30.54 18.82
N GLU A 164 9.72 31.44 17.83
CA GLU A 164 10.45 31.35 16.58
C GLU A 164 11.97 31.40 16.82
N GLY A 165 12.48 32.32 17.65
CA GLY A 165 13.89 32.41 18.03
C GLY A 165 14.38 31.17 18.77
N LYS A 166 13.64 30.70 19.79
CA LYS A 166 13.93 29.43 20.49
C LYS A 166 13.97 28.24 19.54
N LEU A 167 13.09 28.22 18.54
CA LEU A 167 13.06 27.17 17.53
C LEU A 167 14.31 27.21 16.64
N LYS A 168 14.74 28.39 16.20
CA LYS A 168 16.01 28.56 15.46
C LYS A 168 17.20 28.12 16.30
N ASP A 169 17.29 28.57 17.55
CA ASP A 169 18.38 28.25 18.46
C ASP A 169 18.45 26.74 18.75
N ALA A 170 17.31 26.07 18.95
CA ALA A 170 17.23 24.63 19.14
C ALA A 170 17.73 23.82 17.92
N VAL A 171 17.43 24.30 16.71
CA VAL A 171 17.86 23.65 15.46
C VAL A 171 19.35 23.85 15.21
N LEU A 172 19.89 25.01 15.57
CA LEU A 172 21.30 25.34 15.43
C LEU A 172 22.18 24.77 16.55
N CYS A 173 21.58 24.27 17.64
CA CYS A 173 22.31 23.66 18.74
C CYS A 173 23.00 22.35 18.31
N LEU A 174 24.33 22.37 18.24
CA LEU A 174 25.15 21.23 17.82
C LEU A 174 25.47 20.33 19.05
N GLY A 175 24.74 19.23 19.20
CA GLY A 175 25.17 18.10 20.03
C GLY A 175 26.16 17.22 19.27
N GLU A 176 27.22 16.73 19.94
CA GLU A 176 28.35 16.05 19.31
C GLU A 176 28.11 14.58 18.92
N SER A 177 26.98 13.94 19.28
CA SER A 177 26.85 12.48 19.06
C SER A 177 25.42 11.88 18.96
N GLN A 178 24.35 12.67 18.84
CA GLN A 178 22.97 12.14 18.74
C GLN A 178 22.08 12.96 17.78
N VAL A 179 21.12 12.27 17.15
CA VAL A 179 20.04 12.90 16.38
C VAL A 179 19.18 13.73 17.32
N VAL A 180 19.22 15.05 17.20
CA VAL A 180 18.39 15.95 18.01
C VAL A 180 17.02 16.10 17.36
N ALA A 181 16.01 15.66 18.09
CA ALA A 181 14.61 15.79 17.70
C ALA A 181 13.95 16.94 18.49
N VAL A 182 13.41 17.94 17.77
CA VAL A 182 12.79 19.14 18.36
C VAL A 182 11.27 19.04 18.25
N LEU A 183 10.56 19.15 19.37
CA LEU A 183 9.10 19.20 19.41
C LEU A 183 8.62 20.63 19.57
N ALA A 184 7.86 21.10 18.58
CA ALA A 184 7.06 22.31 18.70
C ALA A 184 5.61 21.93 19.06
N CYS A 185 5.22 22.11 20.33
CA CYS A 185 3.89 21.77 20.83
C CYS A 185 3.06 23.02 21.13
N GLY A 186 1.75 22.89 21.19
CA GLY A 186 0.85 23.99 21.57
C GLY A 186 -0.51 23.90 20.88
N GLN A 187 -1.39 24.83 21.19
CA GLN A 187 -2.75 24.84 20.63
C GLN A 187 -2.75 25.01 19.09
N GLY A 188 -3.78 24.56 18.40
CA GLY A 188 -3.98 24.88 16.98
C GLY A 188 -4.01 26.40 16.72
N GLY A 189 -3.51 26.85 15.57
CA GLY A 189 -3.62 28.25 15.14
C GLY A 189 -2.60 29.23 15.74
N VAL A 190 -1.77 28.81 16.70
CA VAL A 190 -0.70 29.64 17.32
C VAL A 190 0.52 29.88 16.42
N GLY A 191 0.57 29.25 15.24
CA GLY A 191 1.63 29.49 14.24
C GLY A 191 2.75 28.45 14.16
N LYS A 192 2.64 27.29 14.84
CA LYS A 192 3.66 26.21 14.84
C LYS A 192 4.16 25.84 13.43
N THR A 193 3.24 25.41 12.57
CA THR A 193 3.52 25.06 11.17
C THR A 193 4.14 26.21 10.39
N CYS A 194 3.72 27.45 10.68
CA CYS A 194 4.24 28.61 9.96
C CYS A 194 5.67 28.98 10.41
N ALA A 195 5.96 28.88 11.71
CA ALA A 195 7.31 29.02 12.22
C ALA A 195 8.23 27.94 11.60
N LEU A 196 7.78 26.69 11.61
CA LEU A 196 8.57 25.60 11.06
C LEU A 196 8.87 25.78 9.55
N ARG A 197 7.89 26.25 8.76
CA ARG A 197 8.10 26.62 7.35
C ARG A 197 9.00 27.85 7.18
N GLY A 198 8.93 28.81 8.10
CA GLY A 198 9.72 30.05 8.03
C GLY A 198 11.22 29.84 8.26
N LEU A 199 11.61 28.80 9.01
CA LEU A 199 13.01 28.39 9.13
C LEU A 199 13.65 28.10 7.76
N ALA A 200 12.85 27.66 6.79
CA ALA A 200 13.32 27.40 5.44
C ALA A 200 13.73 28.67 4.69
N ASP A 201 13.45 29.86 5.22
CA ASP A 201 13.89 31.15 4.67
C ASP A 201 15.16 31.67 5.36
N GLU A 202 15.47 31.23 6.58
CA GLU A 202 16.62 31.67 7.38
C GLU A 202 17.98 31.25 6.77
N THR A 203 18.89 32.22 6.64
CA THR A 203 20.21 32.04 6.01
C THR A 203 21.15 31.17 6.84
N GLU A 204 21.16 31.36 8.15
CA GLU A 204 21.96 30.56 9.08
C GLU A 204 21.58 29.06 9.03
N VAL A 205 20.29 28.76 9.01
CA VAL A 205 19.78 27.38 8.92
C VAL A 205 20.19 26.74 7.59
N LYS A 206 20.05 27.47 6.46
CA LYS A 206 20.50 26.98 5.14
C LYS A 206 21.98 26.68 5.08
N ASN A 207 22.80 27.46 5.79
CA ASN A 207 24.26 27.26 5.83
C ASN A 207 24.63 25.99 6.61
N VAL A 208 23.90 25.66 7.68
CA VAL A 208 24.14 24.46 8.50
C VAL A 208 23.64 23.18 7.83
N PHE A 209 22.53 23.26 7.07
CA PHE A 209 21.91 22.12 6.38
C PHE A 209 21.98 22.25 4.85
N PRO A 210 23.15 22.02 4.23
CA PRO A 210 23.32 22.12 2.78
C PRO A 210 22.61 20.99 2.02
N GLY A 211 22.28 19.87 2.68
CA GLY A 211 21.59 18.69 2.12
C GLY A 211 20.07 18.83 2.02
N GLU A 212 19.56 20.04 1.82
CA GLU A 212 18.13 20.38 1.73
C GLU A 212 17.29 20.31 3.02
N LEU A 213 16.17 21.04 2.92
CA LEU A 213 15.09 21.17 3.88
C LEU A 213 13.90 20.31 3.40
N LEU A 214 13.58 19.27 4.16
CA LEU A 214 12.72 18.16 3.74
C LEU A 214 11.40 18.17 4.52
N TYR A 215 10.26 18.28 3.83
CA TYR A 215 8.94 18.47 4.47
C TYR A 215 7.99 17.28 4.26
N ILE A 216 7.54 16.70 5.38
CA ILE A 216 6.54 15.64 5.50
C ILE A 216 5.36 16.20 6.29
N GLN A 217 4.14 16.04 5.77
CA GLN A 217 2.91 16.47 6.44
C GLN A 217 2.04 15.26 6.74
N LEU A 218 1.70 15.02 8.01
CA LEU A 218 0.96 13.83 8.45
C LEU A 218 -0.50 14.16 8.82
N GLY A 219 -0.73 15.10 9.74
CA GLY A 219 -2.07 15.46 10.21
C GLY A 219 -2.66 14.51 11.27
N ASN A 220 -3.80 14.89 11.86
CA ASN A 220 -4.46 14.11 12.92
C ASN A 220 -5.06 12.77 12.46
N ASP A 221 -5.41 12.66 11.18
CA ASP A 221 -5.93 11.41 10.58
C ASP A 221 -4.82 10.57 9.90
N ALA A 222 -3.55 10.89 10.17
CA ALA A 222 -2.42 10.19 9.58
C ALA A 222 -2.47 8.68 9.83
N THR A 223 -1.95 7.91 8.88
CA THR A 223 -1.84 6.45 8.95
C THR A 223 -0.40 6.04 8.65
N MET A 224 -0.07 4.76 8.86
CA MET A 224 1.21 4.20 8.42
C MET A 224 1.47 4.46 6.93
N LYS A 225 0.42 4.42 6.10
CA LYS A 225 0.52 4.72 4.66
C LYS A 225 0.89 6.18 4.39
N SER A 226 0.27 7.14 5.09
CA SER A 226 0.63 8.56 4.89
C SER A 226 2.06 8.84 5.31
N THR A 227 2.57 8.11 6.31
CA THR A 227 3.97 8.18 6.72
C THR A 227 4.91 7.64 5.64
N VAL A 228 4.62 6.46 5.09
CA VAL A 228 5.39 5.88 3.97
C VAL A 228 5.33 6.76 2.72
N GLU A 229 4.16 7.32 2.39
CA GLU A 229 4.00 8.26 1.27
C GLU A 229 4.80 9.56 1.51
N GLY A 230 4.85 10.02 2.76
CA GLY A 230 5.68 11.14 3.18
C GLY A 230 7.15 10.91 2.88
N ILE A 231 7.68 9.75 3.29
CA ILE A 231 9.07 9.34 3.00
C ILE A 231 9.30 9.27 1.49
N ALA A 232 8.42 8.58 0.76
CA ALA A 232 8.54 8.44 -0.69
C ALA A 232 8.53 9.80 -1.41
N THR A 233 7.68 10.73 -0.98
CA THR A 233 7.58 12.08 -1.55
C THR A 233 8.88 12.85 -1.36
N VAL A 234 9.51 12.75 -0.20
CA VAL A 234 10.78 13.42 0.06
C VAL A 234 11.90 12.82 -0.79
N VAL A 235 11.98 11.48 -0.87
CA VAL A 235 12.95 10.78 -1.72
C VAL A 235 12.79 11.17 -3.20
N ASP A 236 11.55 11.18 -3.71
CA ASP A 236 11.21 11.58 -5.09
C ASP A 236 11.64 13.02 -5.38
N LYS A 237 11.37 13.95 -4.45
CA LYS A 237 11.77 15.37 -4.58
C LYS A 237 13.29 15.55 -4.63
N THR A 238 14.04 14.70 -3.94
CA THR A 238 15.51 14.71 -3.96
C THR A 238 16.12 13.91 -5.12
N GLY A 239 15.32 13.43 -6.08
CA GLY A 239 15.79 12.79 -7.30
C GLY A 239 15.64 11.25 -7.34
N GLY A 240 15.24 10.62 -6.23
CA GLY A 240 15.07 9.17 -6.11
C GLY A 240 13.74 8.65 -6.65
N LYS A 241 13.46 8.82 -7.95
CA LYS A 241 12.18 8.48 -8.56
C LYS A 241 11.86 6.98 -8.47
N GLN A 242 12.83 6.12 -8.72
CA GLN A 242 12.63 4.68 -8.66
C GLN A 242 12.54 4.19 -7.22
N LEU A 243 13.43 4.70 -6.36
CA LEU A 243 13.47 4.39 -4.95
C LEU A 243 12.17 4.79 -4.26
N ALA A 244 11.63 5.98 -4.56
CA ALA A 244 10.33 6.42 -4.05
C ALA A 244 9.21 5.46 -4.41
N LYS A 245 9.18 4.95 -5.65
CA LYS A 245 8.20 3.93 -6.06
C LYS A 245 8.35 2.65 -5.22
N ASN A 246 9.58 2.18 -5.03
CA ASN A 246 9.86 1.00 -4.21
C ASN A 246 9.51 1.22 -2.72
N ILE A 247 9.67 2.44 -2.21
CA ILE A 247 9.31 2.83 -0.84
C ILE A 247 7.80 2.78 -0.64
N ARG A 248 7.00 3.30 -1.59
CA ARG A 248 5.52 3.27 -1.52
C ARG A 248 4.94 1.86 -1.37
N GLU A 249 5.67 0.87 -1.87
CA GLU A 249 5.30 -0.55 -1.84
C GLU A 249 5.86 -1.31 -0.61
N SER A 250 6.63 -0.63 0.24
CA SER A 250 7.32 -1.22 1.40
C SER A 250 6.57 -0.96 2.71
N SER A 251 6.83 -1.78 3.74
CA SER A 251 6.44 -1.46 5.11
C SER A 251 7.23 -0.25 5.63
N LEU A 252 6.75 0.43 6.68
CA LEU A 252 7.45 1.61 7.22
C LEU A 252 8.91 1.34 7.59
N ALA A 253 9.20 0.23 8.27
CA ALA A 253 10.57 -0.12 8.65
C ALA A 253 11.49 -0.26 7.43
N THR A 254 11.03 -0.98 6.39
CA THR A 254 11.81 -1.16 5.15
C THR A 254 11.86 0.11 4.30
N ALA A 255 10.82 0.95 4.34
CA ALA A 255 10.81 2.27 3.74
C ALA A 255 11.85 3.19 4.38
N ALA A 256 11.95 3.17 5.71
CA ALA A 256 12.91 3.95 6.46
C ALA A 256 14.35 3.48 6.26
N GLU A 257 14.60 2.16 6.25
CA GLU A 257 15.91 1.58 5.94
C GLU A 257 16.41 2.04 4.57
N LYS A 258 15.60 1.88 3.52
CA LYS A 258 15.92 2.34 2.16
C LYS A 258 16.15 3.85 2.07
N ALA A 259 15.37 4.63 2.82
CA ALA A 259 15.54 6.07 2.86
C ALA A 259 16.79 6.46 3.66
N SER A 260 17.18 5.68 4.67
CA SER A 260 18.43 5.84 5.41
C SER A 260 19.63 5.76 4.47
N ASP A 261 19.69 4.73 3.63
CA ASP A 261 20.74 4.59 2.60
C ASP A 261 20.79 5.79 1.64
N TRP A 262 19.64 6.40 1.36
CA TRP A 262 19.53 7.56 0.47
C TRP A 262 20.02 8.87 1.11
N PHE A 263 19.72 9.08 2.40
CA PHE A 263 20.04 10.32 3.11
C PHE A 263 21.32 10.25 3.95
N CYS A 264 21.90 9.06 4.20
CA CYS A 264 23.02 8.88 5.12
C CYS A 264 24.26 9.72 4.77
N ALA A 265 24.50 10.01 3.48
CA ALA A 265 25.61 10.82 3.01
C ALA A 265 25.36 12.35 3.08
N HIS A 266 24.15 12.78 3.44
CA HIS A 266 23.71 14.17 3.32
C HIS A 266 23.28 14.74 4.68
N THR A 267 23.64 16.00 4.96
CA THR A 267 23.19 16.71 6.16
C THR A 267 21.87 17.43 5.88
N CYS A 268 20.76 16.82 6.30
CA CYS A 268 19.40 17.28 5.98
C CYS A 268 18.68 17.80 7.24
N LEU A 269 17.72 18.72 7.05
CA LEU A 269 16.76 19.09 8.09
C LEU A 269 15.37 18.59 7.71
N PHE A 270 14.84 17.65 8.49
CA PHE A 270 13.51 17.07 8.30
C PHE A 270 12.46 17.79 9.13
N PHE A 271 11.34 18.07 8.48
CA PHE A 271 10.18 18.73 9.02
C PHE A 271 9.00 17.76 8.95
N VAL A 272 8.54 17.26 10.10
CA VAL A 272 7.39 16.35 10.19
C VAL A 272 6.24 17.08 10.87
N ASP A 273 5.34 17.62 10.06
CA ASP A 273 4.31 18.55 10.51
C ASP A 273 3.00 17.84 10.87
N ASP A 274 2.44 18.26 12.01
CA ASP A 274 1.13 17.92 12.56
C ASP A 274 0.99 16.44 12.91
N ILE A 275 1.83 15.94 13.83
CA ILE A 275 1.81 14.56 14.31
C ILE A 275 0.81 14.40 15.45
N TRP A 276 0.05 13.30 15.43
CA TRP A 276 -0.92 12.93 16.47
C TRP A 276 -0.83 11.43 16.77
N ARG A 277 -1.10 11.02 18.02
CA ARG A 277 -1.18 9.59 18.41
C ARG A 277 -2.50 8.95 18.00
N VAL A 278 -2.77 8.92 16.70
CA VAL A 278 -3.98 8.33 16.13
C VAL A 278 -3.56 7.31 15.07
N ASN A 279 -4.36 6.26 14.89
CA ASN A 279 -4.14 5.20 13.89
C ASN A 279 -2.76 4.50 13.95
N GLY A 280 -2.19 4.33 15.16
CA GLY A 280 -0.96 3.57 15.37
C GLY A 280 0.33 4.36 15.13
N ILE A 281 0.26 5.68 14.96
CA ILE A 281 1.45 6.53 14.99
C ILE A 281 1.83 6.77 16.45
N ASP A 282 2.79 5.99 16.91
CA ASP A 282 3.30 6.04 18.28
C ASP A 282 4.80 6.31 18.30
N SER A 283 5.42 6.03 19.44
CA SER A 283 6.85 6.18 19.60
C SER A 283 7.66 5.25 18.66
N GLY A 284 7.15 4.09 18.26
CA GLY A 284 7.83 3.22 17.30
C GLY A 284 7.99 3.88 15.93
N VAL A 285 6.96 4.59 15.47
CA VAL A 285 6.97 5.27 14.17
C VAL A 285 8.00 6.41 14.12
N LEU A 286 8.09 7.21 15.18
CA LEU A 286 9.09 8.29 15.25
C LEU A 286 10.52 7.73 15.29
N ASN A 287 10.79 6.64 16.03
CA ASN A 287 12.10 5.97 15.98
C ASN A 287 12.46 5.52 14.57
N THR A 288 11.47 5.00 13.85
CA THR A 288 11.65 4.52 12.49
C THR A 288 11.92 5.67 11.52
N LEU A 289 11.33 6.85 11.73
CA LEU A 289 11.66 8.05 10.96
C LEU A 289 13.04 8.60 11.33
N GLU A 290 13.40 8.58 12.61
CA GLU A 290 14.71 9.02 13.11
C GLU A 290 15.84 8.13 12.57
N SER A 291 15.61 6.82 12.39
CA SER A 291 16.60 5.91 11.81
C SER A 291 16.93 6.17 10.33
N MET A 292 16.18 7.05 9.66
CA MET A 292 16.47 7.47 8.28
C MET A 292 17.63 8.48 8.19
N MET A 293 18.10 8.99 9.33
CA MET A 293 18.99 10.15 9.38
C MET A 293 20.37 9.78 9.92
N ASN A 294 21.38 10.53 9.47
CA ASN A 294 22.70 10.53 10.11
C ASN A 294 22.73 11.48 11.32
N GLU A 295 23.79 11.39 12.12
CA GLU A 295 24.00 12.20 13.34
C GLU A 295 24.11 13.72 13.08
N LYS A 296 24.43 14.12 11.84
CA LYS A 296 24.53 15.53 11.43
C LYS A 296 23.17 16.12 11.05
N SER A 297 22.21 15.28 10.69
CA SER A 297 20.86 15.68 10.32
C SER A 297 20.01 15.95 11.56
N ARG A 298 18.89 16.64 11.37
CA ARG A 298 17.97 17.03 12.44
C ARG A 298 16.53 16.78 12.01
N MET A 299 15.67 16.50 12.99
CA MET A 299 14.23 16.36 12.76
C MET A 299 13.46 17.27 13.70
N ILE A 300 12.52 18.02 13.14
CA ILE A 300 11.57 18.81 13.89
C ILE A 300 10.20 18.22 13.64
N TYR A 301 9.43 18.04 14.71
CA TYR A 301 8.04 17.70 14.60
C TYR A 301 7.14 18.67 15.35
N THR A 302 5.94 18.89 14.80
CA THR A 302 4.88 19.67 15.47
C THR A 302 3.78 18.74 15.94
N SER A 303 3.23 19.00 17.12
CA SER A 303 2.12 18.22 17.67
C SER A 303 1.17 19.12 18.47
N GLY A 304 -0.12 18.79 18.44
CA GLY A 304 -1.11 19.31 19.40
C GLY A 304 -1.28 18.43 20.64
N ASP A 305 -0.72 17.23 20.65
CA ASP A 305 -0.81 16.25 21.74
C ASP A 305 0.38 16.39 22.70
N GLU A 306 0.08 16.78 23.94
CA GLU A 306 1.04 16.92 25.05
C GLU A 306 1.69 15.58 25.45
N ARG A 307 1.17 14.43 25.02
CA ARG A 307 1.75 13.13 25.39
C ARG A 307 3.02 12.77 24.61
N PHE A 308 3.41 13.57 23.61
CA PHE A 308 4.72 13.47 22.95
C PHE A 308 5.84 14.22 23.71
N LEU A 309 5.52 14.95 24.78
CA LEU A 309 6.49 15.78 25.54
C LEU A 309 7.68 14.99 26.10
N ASN A 310 7.48 13.73 26.50
CA ASN A 310 8.49 12.94 27.22
C ASN A 310 9.64 12.42 26.36
N ARG A 311 9.71 12.79 25.07
CA ARG A 311 10.61 12.12 24.13
C ARG A 311 11.41 13.04 23.21
N ALA A 312 10.98 14.28 23.04
CA ALA A 312 11.79 15.23 22.30
C ALA A 312 13.03 15.57 23.13
N HIS A 313 14.16 15.72 22.45
CA HIS A 313 15.39 16.19 23.10
C HIS A 313 15.21 17.64 23.55
N ILE A 314 14.47 18.41 22.76
CA ILE A 314 14.13 19.81 23.04
C ILE A 314 12.63 19.99 22.79
N VAL A 315 11.93 20.55 23.78
CA VAL A 315 10.50 20.89 23.68
C VAL A 315 10.36 22.40 23.68
N ILE A 316 9.58 22.92 22.72
CA ILE A 316 9.25 24.33 22.59
C ILE A 316 7.73 24.46 22.62
N GLU A 317 7.23 25.09 23.67
CA GLU A 317 5.82 25.34 23.87
C GLU A 317 5.41 26.66 23.17
N PHE A 318 4.67 26.54 22.07
CA PHE A 318 4.07 27.66 21.37
C PHE A 318 2.79 28.11 22.07
N LYS A 319 2.82 29.34 22.59
CA LYS A 319 1.68 30.00 23.23
C LYS A 319 1.08 31.07 22.31
N LYS A 320 -0.12 31.52 22.66
CA LYS A 320 -0.71 32.72 22.07
C LYS A 320 0.27 33.89 22.24
N LYS A 321 0.32 34.78 21.25
CA LYS A 321 1.13 36.01 21.35
C LYS A 321 0.47 36.94 22.37
N ASP A 322 1.24 37.87 22.93
CA ASP A 322 0.66 38.92 23.77
C ASP A 322 -0.39 39.71 22.95
N THR A 323 -1.62 39.79 23.46
CA THR A 323 -2.78 40.35 22.75
C THR A 323 -2.53 41.80 22.33
N HIS A 324 -1.97 42.62 23.23
CA HIS A 324 -1.61 44.01 22.94
C HIS A 324 -0.12 44.19 22.65
N GLY A 325 0.63 43.10 22.48
CA GLY A 325 2.04 43.14 22.11
C GLY A 325 2.23 43.64 20.68
N GLU A 326 3.41 44.22 20.41
CA GLU A 326 3.76 44.82 19.12
C GLU A 326 3.55 43.87 17.92
N LEU A 327 3.88 42.58 18.10
CA LEU A 327 3.72 41.57 17.05
C LEU A 327 2.25 41.34 16.65
N SER A 328 1.33 41.26 17.62
CA SER A 328 -0.10 41.05 17.36
C SER A 328 -0.72 42.26 16.65
N ARG A 329 -0.39 43.48 17.13
CA ARG A 329 -0.82 44.75 16.55
C ARG A 329 -0.36 44.88 15.10
N ARG A 330 0.94 44.70 14.84
CA ARG A 330 1.52 44.75 13.49
C ARG A 330 0.93 43.70 12.56
N MET A 331 0.71 42.48 13.06
CA MET A 331 0.14 41.40 12.25
C MET A 331 -1.28 41.74 11.79
N LEU A 332 -2.15 42.19 12.71
CA LEU A 332 -3.51 42.57 12.37
C LEU A 332 -3.56 43.75 11.39
N MET A 333 -2.75 44.79 11.61
CA MET A 333 -2.62 45.95 10.70
C MET A 333 -2.17 45.55 9.29
N LYS A 334 -1.10 44.75 9.22
CA LYS A 334 -0.53 44.31 7.93
C LYS A 334 -1.53 43.46 7.15
N HIS A 335 -2.28 42.57 7.81
CA HIS A 335 -3.34 41.81 7.17
C HIS A 335 -4.47 42.71 6.64
N ALA A 336 -4.86 43.73 7.41
CA ALA A 336 -5.83 44.76 7.00
C ALA A 336 -5.33 45.71 5.91
N GLY A 337 -4.02 45.70 5.61
CA GLY A 337 -3.40 46.52 4.57
C GLY A 337 -3.09 47.96 5.02
N PHE A 338 -2.89 48.16 6.32
CA PHE A 338 -2.45 49.42 6.91
C PHE A 338 -0.99 49.28 7.37
N ASP A 339 -0.20 50.35 7.20
CA ASP A 339 1.21 50.36 7.59
C ASP A 339 1.38 50.71 9.07
N ALA A 340 0.51 51.56 9.63
CA ALA A 340 0.57 51.97 11.02
C ALA A 340 -0.79 52.37 11.62
N GLU A 341 -0.85 52.39 12.96
CA GLU A 341 -2.06 52.74 13.72
C GLU A 341 -2.46 54.22 13.63
N TYR A 342 -1.50 55.12 13.36
CA TYR A 342 -1.81 56.54 13.26
C TYR A 342 -2.71 56.87 12.07
N ASP A 343 -2.80 55.96 11.07
CA ASP A 343 -3.68 56.08 9.91
C ASP A 343 -5.17 55.90 10.26
N LEU A 344 -5.48 55.49 11.50
CA LEU A 344 -6.86 55.22 11.94
C LEU A 344 -7.54 56.43 12.60
N SER A 345 -8.83 56.60 12.30
CA SER A 345 -9.73 57.50 13.03
C SER A 345 -9.89 57.08 14.50
N LYS A 346 -10.41 57.97 15.34
CA LYS A 346 -10.61 57.70 16.78
C LYS A 346 -11.56 56.52 17.01
N GLU A 347 -12.61 56.42 16.19
CA GLU A 347 -13.57 55.31 16.22
C GLU A 347 -12.92 54.00 15.78
N ASN A 348 -12.18 54.00 14.67
CA ASN A 348 -11.48 52.80 14.18
C ASN A 348 -10.38 52.34 15.13
N LYS A 349 -9.70 53.24 15.85
CA LYS A 349 -8.74 52.85 16.89
C LYS A 349 -9.43 52.06 18.00
N LYS A 350 -10.61 52.49 18.45
CA LYS A 350 -11.39 51.72 19.45
C LYS A 350 -11.84 50.36 18.91
N ALA A 351 -12.31 50.32 17.67
CA ALA A 351 -12.71 49.07 17.03
C ALA A 351 -11.53 48.12 16.82
N PHE A 352 -10.35 48.65 16.46
CA PHE A 352 -9.11 47.90 16.33
C PHE A 352 -8.69 47.24 17.65
N GLU A 353 -8.68 47.97 18.76
CA GLU A 353 -8.37 47.40 20.08
C GLU A 353 -9.38 46.31 20.47
N ALA A 354 -10.67 46.55 20.26
CA ALA A 354 -11.70 45.54 20.55
C ALA A 354 -11.53 44.28 19.68
N ILE A 355 -11.16 44.42 18.41
CA ILE A 355 -10.88 43.28 17.53
C ILE A 355 -9.62 42.53 17.98
N LEU A 356 -8.58 43.22 18.47
CA LEU A 356 -7.40 42.58 19.07
C LEU A 356 -7.80 41.72 20.27
N ASP A 357 -8.62 42.26 21.18
CA ASP A 357 -9.13 41.53 22.35
C ASP A 357 -9.88 40.27 21.94
N ILE A 358 -10.71 40.36 20.90
CA ILE A 358 -11.47 39.21 20.36
C ILE A 358 -10.53 38.19 19.71
N CYS A 359 -9.45 38.63 19.06
CA CYS A 359 -8.45 37.74 18.47
C CYS A 359 -7.60 37.02 19.53
N ASP A 360 -7.50 37.56 20.75
CA ASP A 360 -6.82 36.95 21.90
C ASP A 360 -5.40 36.46 21.57
N GLY A 361 -4.65 37.29 20.84
CA GLY A 361 -3.25 36.98 20.46
C GLY A 361 -3.06 35.76 19.55
N LEU A 362 -4.13 35.20 18.96
CA LEU A 362 -4.07 34.05 18.05
C LEU A 362 -3.74 34.51 16.62
N PRO A 363 -2.60 34.09 16.02
CA PRO A 363 -2.22 34.51 14.67
C PRO A 363 -3.24 34.19 13.58
N LEU A 364 -3.89 33.02 13.65
CA LEU A 364 -4.95 32.64 12.72
C LEU A 364 -6.14 33.60 12.80
N ALA A 365 -6.54 34.01 14.00
CA ALA A 365 -7.63 34.97 14.22
C ALA A 365 -7.30 36.34 13.62
N CYS A 366 -6.10 36.87 13.92
CA CYS A 366 -5.64 38.14 13.37
C CYS A 366 -5.59 38.12 11.83
N GLY A 367 -5.15 37.00 11.24
CA GLY A 367 -5.07 36.83 9.80
C GLY A 367 -6.44 36.82 9.09
N ILE A 368 -7.45 36.21 9.71
CA ILE A 368 -8.83 36.19 9.19
C ILE A 368 -9.49 37.56 9.39
N ALA A 369 -9.43 38.11 10.61
CA ALA A 369 -10.00 39.41 10.95
C ALA A 369 -9.42 40.55 10.08
N GLY A 370 -8.08 40.63 9.98
CA GLY A 370 -7.43 41.65 9.17
C GLY A 370 -7.79 41.53 7.69
N SER A 371 -7.81 40.31 7.14
CA SER A 371 -8.24 40.09 5.75
C SER A 371 -9.72 40.44 5.50
N ALA A 372 -10.60 40.25 6.48
CA ALA A 372 -12.00 40.69 6.38
C ALA A 372 -12.10 42.22 6.33
N VAL A 373 -11.38 42.93 7.21
CA VAL A 373 -11.29 44.41 7.19
C VAL A 373 -10.75 44.92 5.85
N LEU A 374 -9.73 44.27 5.29
CA LEU A 374 -9.19 44.60 3.96
C LEU A 374 -10.25 44.44 2.86
N ASN A 375 -11.12 43.44 2.95
CA ASN A 375 -12.19 43.24 1.97
C ASN A 375 -13.27 44.32 2.07
N ILE A 376 -13.60 44.77 3.29
CA ILE A 376 -14.49 45.92 3.50
C ILE A 376 -13.86 47.19 2.93
N SER A 377 -12.58 47.43 3.19
CA SER A 377 -11.89 48.63 2.69
C SER A 377 -11.69 48.63 1.16
N ARG A 378 -11.78 47.48 0.50
CA ARG A 378 -11.75 47.39 -0.96
C ARG A 378 -13.09 47.73 -1.65
N SER A 379 -14.16 47.96 -0.90
CA SER A 379 -15.46 48.35 -1.47
C SER A 379 -15.42 49.73 -2.17
N LYS A 380 -16.46 50.04 -2.96
CA LYS A 380 -16.47 51.17 -3.91
C LYS A 380 -16.69 52.56 -3.28
N SER A 381 -17.12 52.67 -2.02
CA SER A 381 -17.39 53.98 -1.40
C SER A 381 -16.22 54.46 -0.51
N GLN A 382 -15.92 55.76 -0.58
CA GLN A 382 -14.83 56.38 0.19
C GLN A 382 -15.15 56.44 1.70
N GLU A 383 -16.43 56.50 2.07
CA GLU A 383 -16.91 56.43 3.47
C GLU A 383 -16.77 55.02 4.07
N GLU A 384 -16.98 53.95 3.29
CA GLU A 384 -16.77 52.56 3.77
C GLU A 384 -15.30 52.25 4.05
N ARG A 385 -14.39 52.86 3.29
CA ARG A 385 -12.95 52.75 3.53
C ARG A 385 -12.53 53.35 4.86
N GLN A 386 -13.14 54.46 5.25
CA GLN A 386 -12.79 55.18 6.48
C GLN A 386 -13.38 54.56 7.74
N ASP A 387 -14.36 53.65 7.64
CA ASP A 387 -15.03 53.03 8.80
C ASP A 387 -14.94 51.48 8.78
N ALA A 388 -14.01 50.92 8.02
CA ALA A 388 -13.90 49.47 7.82
C ALA A 388 -13.72 48.69 9.13
N TRP A 389 -12.98 49.24 10.09
CA TRP A 389 -12.78 48.60 11.40
C TRP A 389 -14.04 48.62 12.25
N SER A 390 -14.72 49.77 12.37
CA SER A 390 -15.96 49.84 13.17
C SER A 390 -17.06 48.96 12.58
N LYS A 391 -17.18 48.89 11.24
CA LYS A 391 -18.14 48.02 10.57
C LYS A 391 -17.87 46.54 10.85
N PHE A 392 -16.61 46.11 10.70
CA PHE A 392 -16.28 44.72 11.01
C PHE A 392 -16.50 44.39 12.49
N HIS A 393 -16.16 45.31 13.39
CA HIS A 393 -16.42 45.15 14.82
C HIS A 393 -17.94 45.04 15.10
N GLN A 394 -18.78 45.87 14.47
CA GLN A 394 -20.23 45.76 14.56
C GLN A 394 -20.75 44.42 14.01
N ASP A 395 -20.18 43.93 12.91
CA ASP A 395 -20.51 42.62 12.35
C ASP A 395 -20.15 41.50 13.34
N ILE A 396 -19.05 41.59 14.08
CA ILE A 396 -18.74 40.61 15.14
C ILE A 396 -19.77 40.69 16.29
N LEU A 397 -20.13 41.90 16.71
CA LEU A 397 -21.09 42.11 17.81
C LEU A 397 -22.53 41.71 17.45
N SER A 398 -22.92 41.81 16.18
CA SER A 398 -24.25 41.41 15.72
C SER A 398 -24.47 39.89 15.80
N HIS A 399 -23.40 39.11 15.85
CA HIS A 399 -23.40 37.66 16.00
C HIS A 399 -23.41 37.22 17.47
N THR A 400 -24.28 37.82 18.29
CA THR A 400 -24.52 37.52 19.71
C THR A 400 -25.31 36.23 19.98
N ARG A 401 -25.51 35.35 18.99
CA ARG A 401 -26.27 34.12 19.25
C ARG A 401 -25.50 33.20 20.20
N ASP A 402 -26.22 32.69 21.20
CA ASP A 402 -25.87 31.59 22.12
C ASP A 402 -25.37 30.29 21.44
N MET A 403 -25.17 30.30 20.11
CA MET A 403 -24.60 29.22 19.29
C MET A 403 -23.24 28.74 19.81
N TYR A 404 -22.45 29.62 20.43
CA TYR A 404 -21.06 29.33 20.84
C TYR A 404 -20.87 29.23 22.37
N ASP A 405 -21.96 29.11 23.14
CA ASP A 405 -21.94 29.21 24.62
C ASP A 405 -21.17 28.06 25.28
N VAL A 406 -21.03 26.92 24.57
CA VAL A 406 -20.00 25.92 24.89
C VAL A 406 -18.78 26.22 24.05
N THR A 407 -17.96 27.17 24.52
CA THR A 407 -16.63 27.48 23.98
C THR A 407 -15.99 26.18 23.52
N MET A 408 -15.67 26.04 22.24
CA MET A 408 -14.81 24.94 21.82
C MET A 408 -13.56 25.02 22.70
N GLU A 409 -13.37 24.06 23.62
CA GLU A 409 -12.28 24.11 24.60
C GLU A 409 -10.98 24.46 23.89
N GLY A 410 -10.44 25.65 24.20
CA GLY A 410 -9.24 26.21 23.58
C GLY A 410 -9.45 27.34 22.57
N TYR A 411 -10.41 27.30 21.63
CA TYR A 411 -10.38 28.19 20.44
C TYR A 411 -10.95 29.61 20.61
N GLY A 412 -11.38 29.98 21.82
CA GLY A 412 -11.80 31.35 22.17
C GLY A 412 -12.92 31.90 21.28
N ASN A 413 -12.78 33.13 20.80
CA ASN A 413 -13.77 33.82 19.97
C ASN A 413 -13.57 33.62 18.45
N LEU A 414 -12.66 32.73 18.02
CA LEU A 414 -12.38 32.51 16.59
C LEU A 414 -13.63 32.16 15.74
N PRO A 415 -14.60 31.36 16.21
CA PRO A 415 -15.83 31.10 15.44
C PRO A 415 -16.60 32.38 15.08
N LYS A 416 -16.68 33.35 16.01
CA LYS A 416 -17.34 34.65 15.77
C LYS A 416 -16.65 35.45 14.67
N ILE A 417 -15.32 35.42 14.65
CA ILE A 417 -14.51 36.08 13.62
C ILE A 417 -14.75 35.44 12.24
N VAL A 418 -14.81 34.11 12.18
CA VAL A 418 -15.09 33.38 10.93
C VAL A 418 -16.48 33.71 10.42
N ASP A 419 -17.50 33.71 11.28
CA ASP A 419 -18.88 34.06 10.92
C ASP A 419 -18.99 35.49 10.38
N ALA A 420 -18.44 36.47 11.10
CA ALA A 420 -18.41 37.86 10.64
C ALA A 420 -17.68 37.99 9.30
N SER A 421 -16.58 37.25 9.10
CA SER A 421 -15.82 37.27 7.84
C SER A 421 -16.60 36.66 6.66
N LEU A 422 -17.40 35.62 6.91
CA LEU A 422 -18.29 35.05 5.90
C LEU A 422 -19.44 36.01 5.57
N GLU A 423 -19.95 36.76 6.54
CA GLU A 423 -20.98 37.77 6.30
C GLU A 423 -20.46 38.93 5.43
N VAL A 424 -19.21 39.36 5.62
CA VAL A 424 -18.54 40.32 4.73
C VAL A 424 -18.55 39.83 3.28
N LEU A 425 -18.29 38.54 3.06
CA LEU A 425 -18.40 37.95 1.72
C LEU A 425 -19.85 37.94 1.21
N GLU A 426 -20.83 37.61 2.05
CA GLU A 426 -22.24 37.57 1.67
C GLU A 426 -22.77 38.95 1.27
N LYS A 427 -22.42 40.01 2.03
CA LYS A 427 -22.77 41.41 1.73
C LYS A 427 -22.17 41.87 0.41
N SER A 428 -20.96 41.40 0.07
CA SER A 428 -20.30 41.73 -1.19
C SER A 428 -20.93 41.07 -2.43
N SER A 429 -21.64 39.96 -2.27
CA SER A 429 -22.29 39.23 -3.36
C SER A 429 -23.35 38.26 -2.85
N SER A 430 -24.63 38.63 -2.99
CA SER A 430 -25.78 37.80 -2.61
C SER A 430 -25.93 36.49 -3.41
N LYS A 431 -25.26 36.37 -4.56
CA LYS A 431 -25.22 35.12 -5.35
C LYS A 431 -24.21 34.09 -4.80
N GLY A 432 -23.41 34.49 -3.81
CA GLY A 432 -22.27 33.74 -3.31
C GLY A 432 -22.61 32.67 -2.27
N ARG A 433 -23.72 32.79 -1.52
CA ARG A 433 -24.16 31.85 -0.48
C ARG A 433 -22.98 31.28 0.34
N TYR A 434 -22.05 32.14 0.74
CA TYR A 434 -20.75 31.74 1.27
C TYR A 434 -20.89 30.99 2.60
N CYS A 435 -21.82 31.41 3.46
CA CYS A 435 -22.09 30.73 4.72
C CYS A 435 -22.63 29.31 4.52
N GLU A 436 -23.43 29.06 3.47
CA GLU A 436 -23.93 27.72 3.12
C GLU A 436 -22.81 26.85 2.54
N ARG A 437 -22.05 27.42 1.60
CA ARG A 437 -20.92 26.73 0.96
C ARG A 437 -19.81 26.39 1.95
N PHE A 438 -19.55 27.25 2.94
CA PHE A 438 -18.60 27.00 4.00
C PHE A 438 -19.05 25.84 4.90
N ARG A 439 -20.32 25.83 5.34
CA ARG A 439 -20.88 24.71 6.11
C ARG A 439 -20.80 23.38 5.36
N ALA A 440 -21.01 23.40 4.03
CA ALA A 440 -20.92 22.19 3.21
C ALA A 440 -19.51 21.55 3.24
N LEU A 441 -18.46 22.32 3.57
CA LEU A 441 -17.09 21.79 3.72
C LEU A 441 -16.93 20.87 4.94
N CYS A 442 -17.93 20.74 5.83
CA CYS A 442 -17.90 19.75 6.91
C CYS A 442 -17.79 18.29 6.42
N VAL A 443 -18.06 18.03 5.13
CA VAL A 443 -17.88 16.70 4.54
C VAL A 443 -16.41 16.31 4.41
N LEU A 444 -15.47 17.25 4.43
CA LEU A 444 -14.04 17.05 4.19
C LEU A 444 -13.32 16.37 5.36
N GLN A 445 -12.15 15.80 5.08
CA GLN A 445 -11.22 15.31 6.11
C GLN A 445 -10.17 16.37 6.46
N LYS A 446 -9.62 16.29 7.68
CA LYS A 446 -8.54 17.18 8.12
C LYS A 446 -7.33 17.03 7.19
N GLN A 447 -6.68 18.16 6.90
CA GLN A 447 -5.52 18.26 6.00
C GLN A 447 -5.72 17.78 4.54
N GLN A 448 -6.89 17.26 4.15
CA GLN A 448 -7.14 16.81 2.78
C GLN A 448 -7.23 17.99 1.81
N LYS A 449 -6.54 17.87 0.67
CA LYS A 449 -6.67 18.83 -0.44
C LYS A 449 -7.84 18.40 -1.32
N VAL A 450 -8.69 19.35 -1.70
CA VAL A 450 -9.91 19.05 -2.43
C VAL A 450 -9.96 19.86 -3.71
N SER A 451 -10.19 19.18 -4.83
CA SER A 451 -10.22 19.81 -6.16
C SER A 451 -11.51 20.59 -6.38
N THR A 452 -11.46 21.62 -7.22
CA THR A 452 -12.67 22.34 -7.66
C THR A 452 -13.65 21.43 -8.43
N ARG A 453 -13.18 20.30 -8.97
CA ARG A 453 -14.02 19.23 -9.56
C ARG A 453 -14.94 18.55 -8.56
N MET A 454 -14.52 18.42 -7.31
CA MET A 454 -15.39 17.93 -6.24
C MET A 454 -16.28 19.07 -5.72
N LEU A 455 -15.71 20.26 -5.52
CA LEU A 455 -16.42 21.38 -4.91
C LEU A 455 -17.61 21.89 -5.75
N HIS A 456 -17.50 21.91 -7.09
CA HIS A 456 -18.64 22.34 -7.90
C HIS A 456 -19.83 21.37 -7.78
N LYS A 457 -19.59 20.08 -7.51
CA LYS A 457 -20.66 19.11 -7.21
C LYS A 457 -21.22 19.31 -5.81
N LEU A 458 -20.35 19.50 -4.82
CA LEU A 458 -20.74 19.79 -3.43
C LEU A 458 -21.62 21.04 -3.32
N TRP A 459 -21.33 22.07 -4.12
CA TRP A 459 -22.04 23.34 -4.10
C TRP A 459 -23.13 23.47 -5.17
N ASP A 460 -23.43 22.39 -5.91
CA ASP A 460 -24.42 22.33 -6.98
C ASP A 460 -24.26 23.48 -8.00
N MET A 461 -23.05 23.57 -8.58
CA MET A 461 -22.66 24.59 -9.54
C MET A 461 -22.52 24.01 -10.95
N GLU A 462 -23.02 24.77 -11.93
CA GLU A 462 -22.96 24.41 -13.35
C GLU A 462 -21.52 24.29 -13.86
N ASN A 463 -20.63 25.20 -13.43
CA ASN A 463 -19.29 25.35 -14.02
C ASN A 463 -18.18 25.37 -12.95
N LEU A 464 -17.01 24.82 -13.30
CA LEU A 464 -15.81 24.84 -12.47
C LEU A 464 -15.32 26.27 -12.14
N ALA A 465 -15.49 27.20 -13.08
CA ALA A 465 -15.12 28.60 -12.89
C ALA A 465 -15.87 29.28 -11.74
N ASP A 466 -17.10 28.86 -11.45
CA ASP A 466 -17.90 29.41 -10.35
C ASP A 466 -17.38 28.91 -9.00
N ALA A 467 -17.00 27.63 -8.95
CA ALA A 467 -16.37 27.05 -7.78
C ALA A 467 -15.01 27.73 -7.51
N GLU A 468 -14.20 27.95 -8.56
CA GLU A 468 -12.93 28.68 -8.44
C GLU A 468 -13.11 30.10 -7.92
N ARG A 469 -14.14 30.82 -8.37
CA ARG A 469 -14.49 32.15 -7.84
C ARG A 469 -14.81 32.09 -6.35
N VAL A 470 -15.57 31.09 -5.88
CA VAL A 470 -15.83 30.94 -4.44
C VAL A 470 -14.56 30.61 -3.66
N VAL A 471 -13.70 29.73 -4.19
CA VAL A 471 -12.40 29.42 -3.57
C VAL A 471 -11.52 30.66 -3.47
N ASP A 472 -11.50 31.52 -4.50
CA ASP A 472 -10.77 32.79 -4.47
C ASP A 472 -11.30 33.73 -3.38
N ARG A 473 -12.62 33.79 -3.18
CA ARG A 473 -13.23 34.59 -2.10
C ARG A 473 -12.88 34.05 -0.71
N PHE A 474 -12.87 32.73 -0.51
CA PHE A 474 -12.42 32.13 0.76
C PHE A 474 -10.92 32.36 1.02
N LYS A 475 -10.11 32.39 -0.03
CA LYS A 475 -8.68 32.76 0.07
C LYS A 475 -8.51 34.23 0.47
N GLU A 476 -9.32 35.13 -0.07
CA GLU A 476 -9.23 36.58 0.21
C GLU A 476 -9.50 36.93 1.68
N VAL A 477 -10.30 36.15 2.39
CA VAL A 477 -10.55 36.30 3.84
C VAL A 477 -9.69 35.36 4.70
N SER A 478 -8.68 34.71 4.11
CA SER A 478 -7.77 33.79 4.81
C SER A 478 -8.44 32.56 5.47
N ILE A 479 -9.68 32.22 5.11
CA ILE A 479 -10.39 31.04 5.64
C ILE A 479 -9.80 29.75 5.06
N ALA A 480 -9.32 29.80 3.81
CA ALA A 480 -8.75 28.64 3.14
C ALA A 480 -7.54 29.00 2.28
N GLN A 481 -6.70 28.01 2.02
CA GLN A 481 -5.56 28.13 1.11
C GLN A 481 -5.93 27.58 -0.27
N LYS A 482 -5.64 28.35 -1.31
CA LYS A 482 -5.75 27.92 -2.72
C LYS A 482 -4.39 27.43 -3.21
N ARG A 483 -4.35 26.26 -3.84
CA ARG A 483 -3.19 25.72 -4.56
C ARG A 483 -3.56 25.43 -6.02
N ASP A 484 -2.60 25.55 -6.91
CA ASP A 484 -2.72 25.21 -8.32
C ASP A 484 -1.70 24.14 -8.65
N ASP A 485 -2.16 23.00 -9.16
CA ASP A 485 -1.31 21.88 -9.58
C ASP A 485 -1.80 21.35 -10.92
N GLY A 486 -0.98 21.52 -11.96
CA GLY A 486 -1.28 21.02 -13.31
C GLY A 486 -2.56 21.58 -13.95
N GLY A 487 -2.98 22.80 -13.58
CA GLY A 487 -4.21 23.44 -14.08
C GLY A 487 -5.48 23.01 -13.34
N LEU A 488 -5.35 22.25 -12.25
CA LEU A 488 -6.43 21.97 -11.31
C LEU A 488 -6.26 22.82 -10.05
N VAL A 489 -7.32 23.52 -9.66
CA VAL A 489 -7.37 24.31 -8.44
C VAL A 489 -7.80 23.43 -7.27
N TYR A 490 -7.07 23.54 -6.16
CA TYR A 490 -7.35 22.86 -4.91
C TYR A 490 -7.55 23.84 -3.77
N ILE A 491 -8.44 23.48 -2.84
CA ILE A 491 -8.60 24.15 -1.55
C ILE A 491 -8.04 23.26 -0.43
N GLN A 492 -7.42 23.88 0.57
CA GLN A 492 -7.03 23.24 1.82
C GLN A 492 -7.43 24.15 2.99
N LEU A 493 -8.15 23.60 3.96
CA LEU A 493 -8.58 24.32 5.16
C LEU A 493 -7.60 24.05 6.31
N HIS A 494 -7.52 25.00 7.23
CA HIS A 494 -6.92 24.73 8.54
C HIS A 494 -7.88 23.87 9.36
N ASP A 495 -7.37 22.91 10.14
CA ASP A 495 -8.21 21.96 10.89
C ASP A 495 -9.23 22.63 11.81
N ILE A 496 -8.83 23.68 12.54
CA ILE A 496 -9.76 24.49 13.36
C ILE A 496 -10.88 25.11 12.51
N VAL A 497 -10.58 25.60 11.30
CA VAL A 497 -11.59 26.20 10.42
C VAL A 497 -12.57 25.14 9.93
N LEU A 498 -12.07 23.93 9.64
CA LEU A 498 -12.92 22.77 9.31
C LEU A 498 -13.78 22.33 10.52
N ASP A 499 -13.24 22.36 11.73
CA ASP A 499 -13.99 22.07 12.96
C ASP A 499 -15.11 23.10 13.17
N ILE A 500 -14.86 24.38 12.90
CA ILE A 500 -15.88 25.45 12.92
C ILE A 500 -16.97 25.16 11.87
N ALA A 501 -16.59 24.86 10.62
CA ALA A 501 -17.56 24.51 9.57
C ALA A 501 -18.42 23.30 9.95
N THR A 502 -17.82 22.31 10.62
CA THR A 502 -18.48 21.09 11.09
C THR A 502 -19.49 21.41 12.19
N ARG A 503 -19.10 22.17 13.22
CA ARG A 503 -20.03 22.58 14.28
C ARG A 503 -21.19 23.43 13.76
N MET A 504 -20.91 24.39 12.88
CA MET A 504 -21.96 25.21 12.25
C MET A 504 -22.99 24.37 11.47
N ALA A 505 -22.57 23.23 10.93
CA ALA A 505 -23.47 22.28 10.26
C ALA A 505 -24.23 21.39 11.27
N GLU A 506 -23.60 20.97 12.35
CA GLU A 506 -24.19 20.14 13.42
C GLU A 506 -25.28 20.87 14.21
N GLU A 507 -25.01 22.09 14.65
CA GLU A 507 -25.95 22.92 15.42
C GLU A 507 -27.24 23.22 14.64
N ARG A 508 -27.16 23.23 13.31
CA ARG A 508 -28.32 23.38 12.42
C ARG A 508 -28.98 22.04 12.04
N GLY A 509 -28.48 20.91 12.53
CA GLY A 509 -28.94 19.58 12.14
C GLY A 509 -28.72 19.25 10.66
N GLN A 510 -27.77 19.94 10.00
CA GLN A 510 -27.56 19.86 8.55
C GLN A 510 -26.39 18.96 8.16
N ARG A 511 -25.55 18.50 9.09
CA ARG A 511 -24.37 17.66 8.78
C ARG A 511 -24.73 16.46 7.90
N HIS A 512 -25.61 15.56 8.35
CA HIS A 512 -26.04 14.38 7.57
C HIS A 512 -26.66 14.76 6.22
N LYS A 513 -27.38 15.89 6.16
CA LYS A 513 -27.93 16.42 4.91
C LYS A 513 -26.82 16.79 3.92
N MET A 514 -25.76 17.48 4.34
CA MET A 514 -24.64 17.86 3.47
C MET A 514 -23.93 16.63 2.89
N PHE A 515 -23.73 15.58 3.70
CA PHE A 515 -23.19 14.30 3.22
C PHE A 515 -24.10 13.64 2.18
N ARG A 516 -25.41 13.68 2.42
CA ARG A 516 -26.42 13.12 1.51
C ARG A 516 -26.51 13.89 0.19
N ASP A 517 -26.52 15.22 0.25
CA ASP A 517 -26.53 16.09 -0.93
C ASP A 517 -25.29 15.82 -1.79
N LEU A 518 -24.11 15.66 -1.18
CA LEU A 518 -22.90 15.27 -1.89
C LEU A 518 -23.03 13.87 -2.54
N VAL A 519 -23.50 12.85 -1.81
CA VAL A 519 -23.72 11.50 -2.36
C VAL A 519 -24.63 11.57 -3.59
N TYR A 520 -25.75 12.28 -3.49
CA TYR A 520 -26.70 12.43 -4.59
C TYR A 520 -26.16 13.22 -5.78
N SER A 521 -25.18 14.12 -5.59
CA SER A 521 -24.51 14.78 -6.70
C SER A 521 -23.74 13.80 -7.60
N TYR A 522 -23.21 12.70 -7.05
CA TYR A 522 -22.58 11.63 -7.83
C TYR A 522 -23.61 10.62 -8.35
N THR A 523 -24.69 10.43 -7.60
CA THR A 523 -25.66 9.36 -7.87
C THR A 523 -27.10 9.90 -7.83
N PRO A 524 -27.53 10.78 -8.77
CA PRO A 524 -28.84 11.43 -8.68
C PRO A 524 -30.03 10.46 -8.70
N ARG A 525 -29.82 9.23 -9.18
CA ARG A 525 -30.84 8.17 -9.23
C ARG A 525 -30.91 7.30 -7.97
N LEU A 526 -29.96 7.42 -7.04
CA LEU A 526 -29.86 6.56 -5.87
C LEU A 526 -31.03 6.84 -4.91
N ARG A 527 -31.89 5.85 -4.69
CA ARG A 527 -32.99 5.94 -3.72
C ARG A 527 -32.55 5.38 -2.37
N TRP A 528 -33.29 5.73 -1.31
CA TRP A 528 -33.09 5.10 -0.01
C TRP A 528 -33.25 3.57 -0.12
N GLY A 529 -32.25 2.82 0.35
CA GLY A 529 -32.22 1.36 0.27
C GLY A 529 -31.82 0.76 -1.09
N ASP A 530 -31.52 1.59 -2.11
CA ASP A 530 -30.98 1.14 -3.38
C ASP A 530 -29.57 0.54 -3.19
N THR A 531 -29.27 -0.49 -3.99
CA THR A 531 -28.03 -1.29 -3.94
C THR A 531 -27.51 -1.57 -5.36
N SER A 532 -27.69 -0.64 -6.29
CA SER A 532 -27.34 -0.84 -7.70
C SER A 532 -26.16 0.02 -8.18
N PHE A 533 -25.77 1.05 -7.42
CA PHE A 533 -24.80 2.02 -7.91
C PHE A 533 -23.35 1.53 -7.75
N GLU A 534 -22.67 1.35 -8.87
CA GLU A 534 -21.30 0.84 -8.96
C GLU A 534 -20.26 1.93 -8.65
N TRP A 535 -19.99 2.17 -7.37
CA TRP A 535 -19.04 3.20 -6.92
C TRP A 535 -17.63 3.02 -7.49
N TRP A 536 -17.22 1.79 -7.81
CA TRP A 536 -15.94 1.54 -8.45
C TRP A 536 -15.86 2.13 -9.87
N GLU A 537 -16.96 2.37 -10.58
CA GLU A 537 -16.95 2.96 -11.93
C GLU A 537 -16.95 4.50 -11.93
N THR A 538 -17.10 5.14 -10.77
CA THR A 538 -17.12 6.62 -10.71
C THR A 538 -15.82 7.24 -11.21
N GLU A 539 -15.91 8.38 -11.89
CA GLU A 539 -14.70 9.12 -12.28
C GLU A 539 -13.94 9.62 -11.05
N GLY A 540 -12.62 9.49 -11.08
CA GLY A 540 -11.76 9.98 -10.01
C GLY A 540 -11.63 11.50 -10.06
N ASP A 541 -12.26 12.19 -9.11
CA ASP A 541 -12.08 13.63 -8.87
C ASP A 541 -11.01 13.93 -7.79
N GLY A 542 -10.34 12.89 -7.31
CA GLY A 542 -9.34 12.94 -6.24
C GLY A 542 -9.94 12.94 -4.83
N TYR A 543 -11.26 12.73 -4.68
CA TYR A 543 -11.91 12.76 -3.36
C TYR A 543 -12.88 11.60 -3.15
N VAL A 544 -13.80 11.37 -4.10
CA VAL A 544 -14.93 10.46 -3.88
C VAL A 544 -14.47 9.03 -3.63
N HIS A 545 -13.60 8.48 -4.47
CA HIS A 545 -13.04 7.11 -4.31
C HIS A 545 -12.37 6.90 -2.96
N GLU A 546 -11.69 7.92 -2.43
CA GLU A 546 -11.00 7.85 -1.14
C GLU A 546 -11.98 7.83 0.04
N ASN A 547 -13.15 8.44 -0.13
CA ASN A 547 -14.07 8.73 0.95
C ASN A 547 -15.44 8.03 0.85
N VAL A 548 -15.74 7.27 -0.22
CA VAL A 548 -17.08 6.66 -0.46
C VAL A 548 -17.65 6.01 0.79
N CYS A 549 -16.88 5.13 1.44
CA CYS A 549 -17.38 4.36 2.58
C CYS A 549 -17.77 5.26 3.77
N ARG A 550 -16.98 6.31 4.01
CA ARG A 550 -17.26 7.33 5.02
C ARG A 550 -18.46 8.18 4.64
N LEU A 551 -18.54 8.63 3.39
CA LEU A 551 -19.65 9.44 2.87
C LEU A 551 -20.98 8.69 3.00
N LEU A 552 -21.03 7.41 2.62
CA LEU A 552 -22.23 6.59 2.72
C LEU A 552 -22.64 6.36 4.18
N ARG A 553 -21.67 6.15 5.09
CA ARG A 553 -21.94 6.01 6.53
C ARG A 553 -22.56 7.29 7.09
N ASP A 554 -21.92 8.44 6.87
CA ASP A 554 -22.33 9.73 7.43
C ASP A 554 -23.56 10.32 6.71
N ALA A 555 -23.90 9.81 5.52
CA ALA A 555 -25.17 10.10 4.84
C ALA A 555 -26.31 9.15 5.26
N GLU A 556 -26.05 8.17 6.13
CA GLU A 556 -26.96 7.10 6.59
C GLU A 556 -27.40 6.09 5.51
N HIS A 557 -26.64 5.98 4.41
CA HIS A 557 -26.87 5.00 3.34
C HIS A 557 -26.23 3.64 3.65
N VAL A 558 -26.59 3.05 4.79
CA VAL A 558 -26.01 1.81 5.31
C VAL A 558 -26.16 0.63 4.33
N CYS A 559 -27.31 0.49 3.68
CA CYS A 559 -27.53 -0.59 2.71
C CYS A 559 -26.55 -0.53 1.53
N GLN A 560 -26.34 0.67 1.00
CA GLN A 560 -25.41 0.89 -0.12
C GLN A 560 -23.96 0.66 0.33
N LEU A 561 -23.58 1.11 1.53
CA LEU A 561 -22.26 0.86 2.10
C LEU A 561 -21.98 -0.64 2.24
N MET A 562 -22.90 -1.38 2.87
CA MET A 562 -22.76 -2.83 3.04
C MET A 562 -22.74 -3.57 1.71
N TRP A 563 -23.49 -3.09 0.72
CA TRP A 563 -23.45 -3.62 -0.63
C TRP A 563 -22.09 -3.40 -1.29
N VAL A 564 -21.53 -2.18 -1.26
CA VAL A 564 -20.21 -1.87 -1.84
C VAL A 564 -19.12 -2.75 -1.22
N LEU A 565 -19.11 -2.91 0.10
CA LEU A 565 -18.13 -3.75 0.80
C LEU A 565 -18.29 -5.25 0.52
N SER A 566 -19.47 -5.67 0.05
CA SER A 566 -19.75 -7.05 -0.37
C SER A 566 -19.39 -7.31 -1.83
N LYS A 567 -18.84 -6.33 -2.56
CA LYS A 567 -18.51 -6.45 -3.99
C LYS A 567 -17.00 -6.61 -4.21
N PRO A 568 -16.55 -7.68 -4.87
CA PRO A 568 -15.13 -7.89 -5.11
C PRO A 568 -14.53 -6.85 -6.06
N GLN A 569 -15.31 -6.22 -6.95
CA GLN A 569 -14.87 -5.12 -7.79
C GLN A 569 -14.33 -3.94 -6.97
N TRP A 570 -15.04 -3.57 -5.91
CA TRP A 570 -14.60 -2.51 -5.00
C TRP A 570 -13.31 -2.92 -4.30
N ILE A 571 -13.29 -4.10 -3.66
CA ILE A 571 -12.12 -4.58 -2.90
C ILE A 571 -10.89 -4.72 -3.79
N ALA A 572 -11.03 -5.28 -4.99
CA ALA A 572 -9.93 -5.44 -5.94
C ALA A 572 -9.43 -4.09 -6.44
N LYS A 573 -10.32 -3.18 -6.86
CA LYS A 573 -9.95 -1.84 -7.32
C LYS A 573 -9.25 -1.05 -6.22
N ARG A 574 -9.79 -1.10 -5.00
CA ARG A 574 -9.25 -0.43 -3.82
C ARG A 574 -7.89 -0.99 -3.42
N LEU A 575 -7.72 -2.31 -3.42
CA LEU A 575 -6.44 -2.96 -3.09
C LEU A 575 -5.35 -2.60 -4.11
N VAL A 576 -5.69 -2.63 -5.40
CA VAL A 576 -4.74 -2.33 -6.49
C VAL A 576 -4.36 -0.84 -6.51
N LYS A 577 -5.34 0.05 -6.32
CA LYS A 577 -5.12 1.51 -6.43
C LYS A 577 -4.52 2.09 -5.15
N ASP A 578 -5.07 1.72 -3.99
CA ASP A 578 -4.83 2.40 -2.72
C ASP A 578 -4.14 1.51 -1.67
N GLY A 579 -3.91 0.23 -1.97
CA GLY A 579 -3.21 -0.71 -1.08
C GLY A 579 -4.07 -1.28 0.06
N ILE A 580 -3.47 -2.14 0.88
CA ILE A 580 -4.21 -2.90 1.90
C ILE A 580 -4.87 -2.02 2.97
N TYR A 581 -4.19 -0.97 3.44
CA TYR A 581 -4.73 -0.13 4.51
C TYR A 581 -6.04 0.56 4.13
N ALA A 582 -6.20 0.97 2.87
CA ALA A 582 -7.44 1.58 2.39
C ALA A 582 -8.60 0.57 2.39
N VAL A 583 -8.33 -0.68 2.01
CA VAL A 583 -9.31 -1.78 2.06
C VAL A 583 -9.72 -2.05 3.51
N GLU A 584 -8.78 -2.11 4.43
CA GLU A 584 -9.07 -2.37 5.84
C GLU A 584 -9.84 -1.24 6.51
N GLN A 585 -9.53 0.01 6.17
CA GLN A 585 -10.26 1.18 6.64
C GLN A 585 -11.72 1.15 6.16
N ASP A 586 -11.94 0.82 4.88
CA ASP A 586 -13.27 0.66 4.29
C ASP A 586 -14.05 -0.48 4.99
N LEU A 587 -13.42 -1.65 5.15
CA LEU A 587 -14.03 -2.81 5.81
C LEU A 587 -14.33 -2.56 7.29
N LYS A 588 -13.50 -1.76 7.99
CA LYS A 588 -13.74 -1.36 9.39
C LYS A 588 -15.08 -0.63 9.55
N HIS A 589 -15.50 0.17 8.57
CA HIS A 589 -16.80 0.84 8.60
C HIS A 589 -17.95 -0.18 8.53
N GLY A 590 -17.83 -1.19 7.67
CA GLY A 590 -18.81 -2.28 7.56
C GLY A 590 -18.84 -3.21 8.77
N ILE A 591 -17.69 -3.51 9.38
CA ILE A 591 -17.59 -4.32 10.60
C ILE A 591 -18.28 -3.61 11.76
N ALA A 592 -18.04 -2.31 11.96
CA ALA A 592 -18.70 -1.53 13.00
C ALA A 592 -20.24 -1.52 12.84
N ILE A 593 -20.73 -1.45 11.60
CA ILE A 593 -22.17 -1.56 11.29
C ILE A 593 -22.70 -2.97 11.57
N ALA A 594 -21.92 -4.01 11.24
CA ALA A 594 -22.30 -5.40 11.47
C ALA A 594 -22.30 -5.78 12.96
N GLU A 595 -21.46 -5.15 13.78
CA GLU A 595 -21.46 -5.30 15.24
C GLU A 595 -22.67 -4.66 15.91
N ASN A 596 -23.19 -3.58 15.32
CA ASN A 596 -24.40 -2.94 15.79
C ASN A 596 -25.63 -3.76 15.34
N SER A 597 -26.24 -4.46 16.31
CA SER A 597 -27.40 -5.34 16.08
C SER A 597 -28.59 -4.66 15.42
N ASN A 598 -28.70 -3.33 15.50
CA ASN A 598 -29.84 -2.56 14.99
C ASN A 598 -29.92 -2.57 13.45
N TYR A 599 -28.83 -2.83 12.73
CA TYR A 599 -28.82 -2.79 11.26
C TYR A 599 -29.08 -4.14 10.57
N GLY A 600 -29.17 -5.25 11.32
CA GLY A 600 -29.47 -6.58 10.74
C GLY A 600 -28.32 -7.22 9.96
N TYR A 601 -27.09 -6.73 10.09
CA TYR A 601 -25.91 -7.23 9.37
C TYR A 601 -25.00 -8.15 10.20
N ALA A 602 -25.43 -8.66 11.35
CA ALA A 602 -24.61 -9.50 12.25
C ALA A 602 -23.87 -10.65 11.54
N ASN A 603 -24.52 -11.29 10.55
CA ASN A 603 -23.94 -12.39 9.77
C ASN A 603 -22.85 -11.96 8.76
N HIS A 604 -22.65 -10.65 8.55
CA HIS A 604 -21.65 -10.10 7.62
C HIS A 604 -20.31 -9.84 8.29
N LYS A 605 -20.24 -9.72 9.62
CA LYS A 605 -18.98 -9.46 10.35
C LYS A 605 -17.89 -10.45 9.96
N LYS A 606 -18.18 -11.75 10.12
CA LYS A 606 -17.24 -12.83 9.77
C LYS A 606 -16.81 -12.81 8.30
N HIS A 607 -17.73 -12.46 7.40
CA HIS A 607 -17.42 -12.33 5.98
C HIS A 607 -16.43 -11.19 5.70
N LEU A 608 -16.70 -9.99 6.24
CA LEU A 608 -15.84 -8.82 6.06
C LEU A 608 -14.45 -9.02 6.67
N GLU A 609 -14.38 -9.64 7.85
CA GLU A 609 -13.10 -10.00 8.50
C GLU A 609 -12.27 -10.95 7.61
N MET A 610 -12.90 -11.97 7.03
CA MET A 610 -12.22 -12.89 6.12
C MET A 610 -11.77 -12.22 4.82
N VAL A 611 -12.58 -11.34 4.24
CA VAL A 611 -12.19 -10.55 3.04
C VAL A 611 -10.98 -9.68 3.36
N SER A 612 -10.96 -9.05 4.54
CA SER A 612 -9.82 -8.26 5.03
C SER A 612 -8.53 -9.09 5.08
N ARG A 613 -8.60 -10.26 5.72
CA ARG A 613 -7.45 -11.19 5.84
C ARG A 613 -6.97 -11.67 4.47
N ALA A 614 -7.90 -12.10 3.60
CA ALA A 614 -7.56 -12.54 2.25
C ALA A 614 -6.89 -11.42 1.44
N ALA A 615 -7.37 -10.18 1.54
CA ALA A 615 -6.77 -9.02 0.89
C ALA A 615 -5.36 -8.72 1.44
N ARG A 616 -5.16 -8.79 2.76
CA ARG A 616 -3.87 -8.55 3.42
C ARG A 616 -2.81 -9.53 2.96
N MET A 617 -3.12 -10.82 2.97
CA MET A 617 -2.23 -11.83 2.43
C MET A 617 -1.93 -11.59 0.94
N SER A 618 -2.85 -10.95 0.20
CA SER A 618 -2.78 -10.82 -1.27
C SER A 618 -1.93 -9.64 -1.69
N CYS A 619 -1.78 -8.66 -0.80
CA CYS A 619 -1.09 -7.41 -1.05
C CYS A 619 0.31 -7.62 -1.64
N THR A 620 1.11 -8.53 -1.08
CA THR A 620 2.50 -8.78 -1.52
C THR A 620 2.60 -9.28 -2.96
N THR A 621 1.64 -10.11 -3.39
CA THR A 621 1.59 -10.62 -4.76
C THR A 621 0.96 -9.61 -5.73
N VAL A 622 -0.11 -8.94 -5.29
CA VAL A 622 -0.84 -7.93 -6.08
C VAL A 622 0.06 -6.74 -6.44
N VAL A 623 0.97 -6.34 -5.55
CA VAL A 623 1.98 -5.31 -5.83
C VAL A 623 2.86 -5.70 -7.03
N LYS A 624 3.26 -6.97 -7.13
CA LYS A 624 4.08 -7.46 -8.26
C LYS A 624 3.27 -7.55 -9.55
N ASN A 625 2.02 -8.03 -9.44
CA ASN A 625 1.13 -8.19 -10.59
C ASN A 625 -0.32 -7.87 -10.19
N PRO A 626 -0.81 -6.66 -10.52
CA PRO A 626 -2.17 -6.24 -10.15
C PRO A 626 -3.28 -7.14 -10.69
N ARG A 627 -3.03 -7.87 -11.78
CA ARG A 627 -4.03 -8.77 -12.39
C ARG A 627 -4.30 -10.01 -11.54
N GLU A 628 -3.37 -10.37 -10.65
CA GLU A 628 -3.49 -11.56 -9.80
C GLU A 628 -4.45 -11.36 -8.63
N VAL A 629 -4.89 -10.13 -8.34
CA VAL A 629 -5.80 -9.84 -7.22
C VAL A 629 -7.03 -10.73 -7.20
N TRP A 630 -7.62 -10.97 -8.37
CA TRP A 630 -8.82 -11.80 -8.51
C TRP A 630 -8.55 -13.25 -8.17
N PHE A 631 -7.45 -13.81 -8.69
CA PHE A 631 -7.03 -15.18 -8.39
C PHE A 631 -6.66 -15.36 -6.91
N GLN A 632 -5.92 -14.41 -6.33
CA GLN A 632 -5.48 -14.47 -4.93
C GLN A 632 -6.68 -14.39 -3.97
N LEU A 633 -7.62 -13.46 -4.20
CA LEU A 633 -8.84 -13.36 -3.40
C LEU A 633 -9.72 -14.60 -3.56
N HIS A 634 -9.91 -15.08 -4.79
CA HIS A 634 -10.72 -16.28 -5.07
C HIS A 634 -10.15 -17.51 -4.36
N GLY A 635 -8.88 -17.84 -4.60
CA GLY A 635 -8.24 -19.05 -4.08
C GLY A 635 -8.22 -19.13 -2.54
N ARG A 636 -8.12 -17.97 -1.87
CA ARG A 636 -8.06 -17.89 -0.40
C ARG A 636 -9.42 -17.88 0.27
N LEU A 637 -10.44 -17.35 -0.41
CA LEU A 637 -11.81 -17.35 0.11
C LEU A 637 -12.59 -18.62 -0.26
N LEU A 638 -12.11 -19.43 -1.22
CA LEU A 638 -12.81 -20.59 -1.76
C LEU A 638 -13.17 -21.63 -0.67
N TRP A 639 -12.26 -21.91 0.27
CA TRP A 639 -12.57 -22.82 1.37
C TRP A 639 -13.63 -22.22 2.29
N HIS A 640 -13.49 -20.97 2.70
CA HIS A 640 -14.45 -20.35 3.60
C HIS A 640 -15.81 -20.09 2.94
N ALA A 641 -15.89 -20.02 1.61
CA ALA A 641 -17.15 -20.00 0.87
C ALA A 641 -18.02 -21.24 1.15
N THR A 642 -17.43 -22.36 1.58
CA THR A 642 -18.19 -23.54 2.03
C THR A 642 -18.88 -23.32 3.38
N LYS A 643 -18.38 -22.39 4.20
CA LYS A 643 -18.83 -22.15 5.58
C LYS A 643 -19.66 -20.87 5.75
N CYS A 644 -19.55 -19.92 4.82
CA CYS A 644 -20.24 -18.62 4.90
C CYS A 644 -20.95 -18.29 3.59
N LYS A 645 -22.28 -18.09 3.66
CA LYS A 645 -23.13 -17.79 2.49
C LYS A 645 -22.74 -16.48 1.79
N GLN A 646 -22.34 -15.46 2.55
CA GLN A 646 -21.89 -14.17 2.03
C GLN A 646 -20.57 -14.33 1.28
N THR A 647 -19.60 -15.06 1.85
CA THR A 647 -18.33 -15.36 1.17
C THR A 647 -18.55 -16.19 -0.09
N LYS A 648 -19.49 -17.14 -0.08
CA LYS A 648 -19.87 -17.89 -1.28
C LYS A 648 -20.32 -16.96 -2.41
N LYS A 649 -21.24 -16.04 -2.11
CA LYS A 649 -21.69 -15.04 -3.10
C LYS A 649 -20.55 -14.17 -3.60
N PHE A 650 -19.65 -13.74 -2.72
CA PHE A 650 -18.49 -12.92 -3.07
C PHE A 650 -17.55 -13.65 -4.04
N VAL A 651 -17.25 -14.92 -3.78
CA VAL A 651 -16.40 -15.77 -4.64
C VAL A 651 -17.08 -16.06 -5.98
N GLU A 652 -18.38 -16.37 -5.99
CA GLU A 652 -19.16 -16.54 -7.22
C GLU A 652 -19.19 -15.27 -8.08
N GLU A 653 -19.23 -14.10 -7.44
CA GLU A 653 -19.16 -12.80 -8.12
C GLU A 653 -17.78 -12.60 -8.76
N ILE A 654 -16.68 -12.95 -8.08
CA ILE A 654 -15.33 -12.94 -8.66
C ILE A 654 -15.30 -13.75 -9.96
N GLU A 655 -15.93 -14.93 -9.99
CA GLU A 655 -15.92 -15.77 -11.18
C GLU A 655 -16.60 -15.12 -12.41
N LYS A 656 -17.57 -14.25 -12.15
CA LYS A 656 -18.31 -13.51 -13.19
C LYS A 656 -17.57 -12.26 -13.66
N CYS A 657 -16.99 -11.50 -12.74
CA CYS A 657 -16.44 -10.17 -13.03
C CYS A 657 -14.92 -10.12 -13.22
N ALA A 658 -14.18 -11.18 -12.87
CA ALA A 658 -12.74 -11.21 -13.06
C ALA A 658 -12.36 -11.07 -14.56
N PRO A 659 -11.41 -10.19 -14.91
CA PRO A 659 -10.99 -9.96 -16.28
C PRO A 659 -10.38 -11.23 -16.89
N ARG A 660 -10.78 -11.57 -18.11
CA ARG A 660 -10.34 -12.77 -18.84
C ARG A 660 -9.15 -12.43 -19.76
N PRO A 661 -8.19 -13.34 -19.97
CA PRO A 661 -8.09 -14.69 -19.39
C PRO A 661 -7.56 -14.66 -17.93
N TRP A 662 -8.14 -15.48 -17.06
CA TRP A 662 -7.62 -15.69 -15.69
C TRP A 662 -7.72 -17.16 -15.31
N VAL A 663 -6.76 -17.61 -14.49
CA VAL A 663 -6.68 -18.99 -14.00
C VAL A 663 -7.60 -19.15 -12.80
N LYS A 664 -8.47 -20.17 -12.82
CA LYS A 664 -9.32 -20.51 -11.66
C LYS A 664 -8.55 -21.48 -10.76
N ALA A 665 -8.48 -21.18 -9.46
CA ALA A 665 -7.89 -22.11 -8.50
C ALA A 665 -8.71 -23.41 -8.46
N SER A 666 -8.05 -24.55 -8.68
CA SER A 666 -8.71 -25.88 -8.73
C SER A 666 -8.95 -26.49 -7.34
N LEU A 667 -8.24 -26.02 -6.31
CA LEU A 667 -8.46 -26.33 -4.90
C LEU A 667 -8.29 -25.06 -4.05
N GLY A 668 -8.99 -24.97 -2.92
CA GLY A 668 -8.62 -24.01 -1.88
C GLY A 668 -7.21 -24.36 -1.42
N ILE A 669 -6.27 -23.42 -1.55
CA ILE A 669 -4.84 -23.63 -1.23
C ILE A 669 -4.62 -23.98 0.27
N LEU A 670 -5.66 -23.95 1.09
CA LEU A 670 -5.64 -24.21 2.52
C LEU A 670 -6.78 -25.17 2.90
N GLU A 671 -6.49 -26.47 2.99
CA GLU A 671 -7.30 -27.42 3.77
C GLU A 671 -6.90 -27.45 5.25
N ALA A 672 -5.95 -26.63 5.68
CA ALA A 672 -5.50 -26.59 7.06
C ALA A 672 -6.57 -25.93 7.98
N PRO A 673 -6.95 -26.56 9.11
CA PRO A 673 -7.77 -25.93 10.13
C PRO A 673 -6.91 -24.96 10.94
N SER A 674 -6.55 -23.84 10.34
CA SER A 674 -6.15 -22.60 11.01
C SER A 674 -5.89 -21.57 9.92
N ASP A 675 -6.43 -20.38 10.16
CA ASP A 675 -6.29 -19.21 9.31
C ASP A 675 -4.80 -18.92 9.10
N ALA A 676 -4.37 -18.67 7.86
CA ALA A 676 -3.09 -18.01 7.64
C ALA A 676 -3.31 -16.52 7.96
N GLU A 677 -3.10 -16.14 9.23
CA GLU A 677 -3.46 -14.83 9.78
C GLU A 677 -2.41 -13.73 9.54
N GLU A 678 -1.14 -14.11 9.30
CA GLU A 678 -0.02 -13.17 9.38
C GLU A 678 1.22 -13.58 8.55
N ILE A 679 2.05 -12.61 8.17
CA ILE A 679 3.38 -12.85 7.56
C ILE A 679 4.44 -12.57 8.62
N ILE A 680 5.08 -13.63 9.13
CA ILE A 680 6.15 -13.53 10.12
C ILE A 680 7.49 -13.42 9.39
N ARG A 681 8.20 -12.30 9.57
CA ARG A 681 9.57 -12.13 9.04
C ARG A 681 10.55 -12.78 10.00
N VAL A 682 11.51 -13.54 9.46
CA VAL A 682 12.58 -14.15 10.26
C VAL A 682 13.96 -13.84 9.68
N PRO A 683 15.04 -13.88 10.49
CA PRO A 683 16.37 -13.43 10.09
C PRO A 683 17.12 -14.31 9.08
N GLY A 684 16.49 -15.35 8.54
CA GLY A 684 17.13 -16.32 7.64
C GLY A 684 16.15 -17.29 7.00
N TYR A 685 16.66 -18.37 6.43
CA TYR A 685 15.86 -19.45 5.86
C TYR A 685 15.10 -20.20 6.96
N VAL A 686 13.79 -20.31 6.81
CA VAL A 686 12.96 -21.11 7.71
C VAL A 686 13.31 -22.58 7.53
N MET A 687 13.70 -23.21 8.63
CA MET A 687 14.04 -24.62 8.66
C MET A 687 12.80 -25.44 9.05
N SER A 688 12.05 -25.04 10.10
CA SER A 688 10.62 -25.37 10.30
C SER A 688 10.01 -24.53 11.43
N ILE A 689 8.78 -24.90 11.78
CA ILE A 689 7.81 -24.12 12.51
C ILE A 689 7.12 -25.07 13.49
N SER A 690 6.93 -24.62 14.72
CA SER A 690 6.08 -25.27 15.73
C SER A 690 5.05 -24.27 16.26
N MET A 691 3.86 -24.76 16.59
CA MET A 691 2.75 -23.92 17.06
C MET A 691 2.31 -24.37 18.46
N GLU A 692 2.21 -23.43 19.38
CA GLU A 692 1.82 -23.66 20.78
C GLU A 692 0.83 -22.58 21.25
N GLU A 693 -0.43 -22.95 21.45
CA GLU A 693 -1.49 -22.06 21.95
C GLU A 693 -1.64 -20.73 21.18
N ASP A 694 -0.93 -19.68 21.61
CA ASP A 694 -0.85 -18.35 20.98
C ASP A 694 0.49 -18.10 20.26
N ASP A 695 1.53 -18.84 20.60
CA ASP A 695 2.89 -18.66 20.10
C ASP A 695 3.18 -19.53 18.86
N THR A 696 3.92 -18.95 17.90
CA THR A 696 4.47 -19.61 16.73
C THR A 696 5.98 -19.52 16.82
N TRP A 697 6.63 -20.67 16.96
CA TRP A 697 8.08 -20.78 17.06
C TRP A 697 8.65 -21.13 15.69
N ILE A 698 9.63 -20.34 15.22
CA ILE A 698 10.21 -20.49 13.89
C ILE A 698 11.71 -20.69 14.01
N PHE A 699 12.19 -21.82 13.52
CA PHE A 699 13.61 -22.14 13.45
C PHE A 699 14.17 -21.61 12.15
N TRP A 700 15.26 -20.85 12.23
CA TRP A 700 15.86 -20.24 11.06
C TRP A 700 17.37 -20.43 11.01
N LYS A 701 17.90 -20.48 9.79
CA LYS A 701 19.33 -20.53 9.50
C LYS A 701 19.71 -19.38 8.57
N ARG A 702 20.74 -18.63 8.93
CA ARG A 702 21.38 -17.62 8.10
C ARG A 702 22.65 -18.22 7.50
N ALA A 703 22.67 -18.35 6.19
CA ALA A 703 23.82 -18.83 5.44
C ALA A 703 23.92 -18.04 4.13
N THR A 704 24.88 -17.13 4.03
CA THR A 704 25.25 -16.47 2.78
C THR A 704 26.54 -17.11 2.24
N PHE A 705 26.66 -17.16 0.92
CA PHE A 705 27.89 -17.63 0.28
C PHE A 705 29.00 -16.62 0.55
N GLY A 706 29.99 -16.99 1.37
CA GLY A 706 31.29 -16.31 1.44
C GLY A 706 31.52 -15.30 2.57
N ASP A 707 30.72 -15.27 3.64
CA ASP A 707 30.91 -14.34 4.78
C ASP A 707 30.83 -15.03 6.17
N ASP A 708 31.41 -14.38 7.19
CA ASP A 708 31.52 -14.81 8.60
C ASP A 708 30.18 -14.79 9.39
N ASP A 709 29.06 -14.32 8.80
CA ASP A 709 27.75 -14.14 9.47
C ASP A 709 26.85 -15.40 9.39
N LYS A 710 27.42 -16.59 9.62
CA LYS A 710 26.62 -17.83 9.72
C LYS A 710 25.98 -17.91 11.10
N ALA A 711 24.65 -18.04 11.13
CA ALA A 711 23.91 -18.15 12.38
C ALA A 711 22.75 -19.14 12.27
N ILE A 712 22.39 -19.75 13.37
CA ILE A 712 21.12 -20.47 13.54
C ILE A 712 20.42 -19.92 14.79
N GLY A 713 19.10 -19.93 14.78
CA GLY A 713 18.33 -19.42 15.90
C GLY A 713 16.85 -19.74 15.81
N VAL A 714 16.12 -19.21 16.78
CA VAL A 714 14.69 -19.40 16.97
C VAL A 714 14.03 -18.05 17.02
N SER A 715 12.85 -17.92 16.43
CA SER A 715 11.99 -16.76 16.60
C SER A 715 10.71 -17.18 17.30
N LYS A 716 10.25 -16.39 18.27
CA LYS A 716 8.96 -16.55 18.90
C LYS A 716 8.02 -15.49 18.37
N HIS A 717 6.90 -15.88 17.80
CA HIS A 717 5.85 -14.96 17.34
C HIS A 717 4.56 -15.17 18.12
N THR A 718 4.11 -14.16 18.85
CA THR A 718 2.88 -14.24 19.66
C THR A 718 1.71 -13.67 18.86
N ARG A 719 0.72 -14.50 18.53
CA ARG A 719 -0.37 -14.14 17.59
C ARG A 719 -1.32 -13.07 18.14
N THR A 720 -1.63 -13.07 19.43
CA THR A 720 -2.49 -12.01 20.00
C THR A 720 -1.84 -10.63 19.99
N SER A 721 -0.51 -10.54 20.16
CA SER A 721 0.22 -9.28 20.26
C SER A 721 0.89 -8.85 18.96
N GLY A 722 1.09 -9.78 18.01
CA GLY A 722 1.83 -9.56 16.76
C GLY A 722 3.33 -9.35 16.96
N VAL A 723 3.86 -9.60 18.17
CA VAL A 723 5.27 -9.42 18.52
C VAL A 723 6.07 -10.63 18.04
N CYS A 724 7.19 -10.38 17.35
CA CYS A 724 8.15 -11.41 16.96
C CYS A 724 9.52 -11.14 17.60
N GLU A 725 9.93 -12.01 18.51
CA GLU A 725 11.22 -11.98 19.21
C GLU A 725 12.19 -12.95 18.53
N HIS A 726 13.45 -12.55 18.36
CA HIS A 726 14.49 -13.36 17.72
C HIS A 726 15.57 -13.74 18.73
N HIS A 727 15.83 -15.03 18.87
CA HIS A 727 16.83 -15.62 19.76
C HIS A 727 17.85 -16.43 18.94
N PRO A 728 18.97 -15.82 18.52
CA PRO A 728 20.10 -16.55 17.95
C PRO A 728 20.64 -17.55 18.98
N PHE A 729 21.04 -18.75 18.54
CA PHE A 729 21.66 -19.72 19.44
C PHE A 729 23.06 -19.27 19.85
N VAL A 730 23.35 -19.40 21.14
CA VAL A 730 24.65 -19.05 21.73
C VAL A 730 25.52 -20.29 21.76
N MET A 731 26.72 -20.18 21.17
CA MET A 731 27.65 -21.31 21.00
C MET A 731 29.05 -20.91 21.45
N LYS A 732 29.81 -21.86 21.97
CA LYS A 732 31.24 -21.69 22.23
C LYS A 732 32.02 -21.67 20.91
N GLU A 733 33.13 -20.94 20.87
CA GLU A 733 34.01 -20.87 19.67
C GLU A 733 34.47 -22.26 19.18
N GLU A 734 34.75 -23.18 20.12
CA GLU A 734 35.14 -24.56 19.81
C GLU A 734 34.06 -25.37 19.08
N ASP A 735 32.78 -25.00 19.25
CA ASP A 735 31.65 -25.70 18.66
C ASP A 735 31.18 -25.10 17.34
N LYS A 736 31.54 -23.83 17.06
CA LYS A 736 31.10 -23.12 15.85
C LYS A 736 31.49 -23.83 14.56
N ALA A 737 32.70 -24.38 14.48
CA ALA A 737 33.20 -25.04 13.27
C ALA A 737 32.27 -26.18 12.82
N TRP A 738 31.81 -27.02 13.73
CA TRP A 738 30.95 -28.14 13.36
C TRP A 738 29.45 -27.78 13.34
N LEU A 739 29.01 -26.75 14.07
CA LEU A 739 27.62 -26.29 14.06
C LEU A 739 27.28 -25.43 12.83
N LEU A 740 28.24 -24.63 12.35
CA LEU A 740 28.03 -23.65 11.29
C LEU A 740 28.61 -24.10 9.93
N ASP A 741 29.72 -24.83 9.90
CA ASP A 741 30.37 -25.25 8.64
C ASP A 741 29.98 -26.64 8.17
N VAL A 742 29.74 -27.58 9.09
CA VAL A 742 29.37 -28.96 8.72
C VAL A 742 27.89 -29.09 8.35
N GLY A 743 27.07 -28.11 8.73
CA GLY A 743 25.70 -27.92 8.26
C GLY A 743 24.66 -28.75 9.03
N CYS A 744 23.73 -28.04 9.69
CA CYS A 744 22.50 -28.62 10.24
C CYS A 744 21.61 -29.20 9.13
N GLU A 745 21.24 -30.48 9.23
CA GLU A 745 20.49 -31.23 8.22
C GLU A 745 19.01 -31.42 8.60
N ALA A 746 18.71 -31.51 9.90
CA ALA A 746 17.34 -31.64 10.43
C ALA A 746 17.24 -31.09 11.86
N PHE A 747 16.03 -30.80 12.31
CA PHE A 747 15.75 -30.37 13.68
C PHE A 747 14.29 -30.66 14.05
N ALA A 748 14.01 -30.75 15.36
CA ALA A 748 12.66 -30.93 15.90
C ALA A 748 12.55 -30.39 17.33
N THR A 749 11.33 -30.12 17.77
CA THR A 749 11.01 -29.83 19.16
C THR A 749 10.89 -31.11 19.97
N THR A 750 11.43 -31.15 21.18
CA THR A 750 11.23 -32.27 22.10
C THR A 750 9.79 -32.27 22.65
N GLY A 751 9.27 -33.45 23.02
CA GLY A 751 7.92 -33.60 23.57
C GLY A 751 7.66 -32.84 24.87
N ASP A 752 8.72 -32.46 25.59
CA ASP A 752 8.67 -31.57 26.77
C ASP A 752 8.46 -30.09 26.43
N ARG A 753 8.48 -29.74 25.12
CA ARG A 753 8.30 -28.38 24.57
C ARG A 753 9.29 -27.34 25.09
N ARG A 754 10.33 -27.74 25.81
CA ARG A 754 11.32 -26.83 26.41
C ARG A 754 12.61 -26.78 25.60
N SER A 755 12.89 -27.85 24.87
CA SER A 755 14.14 -28.01 24.14
C SER A 755 13.92 -28.28 22.65
N VAL A 756 14.99 -28.04 21.89
CA VAL A 756 15.03 -28.20 20.44
C VAL A 756 16.23 -29.04 20.13
N VAL A 757 16.06 -30.03 19.26
CA VAL A 757 17.12 -30.93 18.85
C VAL A 757 17.51 -30.61 17.41
N THR A 758 18.80 -30.56 17.13
CA THR A 758 19.37 -30.37 15.80
C THR A 758 20.30 -31.53 15.48
N ALA A 759 20.24 -32.05 14.25
CA ALA A 759 21.12 -33.09 13.75
C ALA A 759 22.05 -32.52 12.66
N HIS A 760 23.34 -32.88 12.74
CA HIS A 760 24.40 -32.33 11.90
C HIS A 760 25.08 -33.41 11.08
N ARG A 761 25.66 -33.03 9.93
CA ARG A 761 26.26 -33.97 8.97
C ARG A 761 27.39 -34.85 9.53
N ASN A 762 28.06 -34.42 10.61
CA ASN A 762 29.07 -35.21 11.32
C ASN A 762 28.47 -36.28 12.27
N GLY A 763 27.16 -36.46 12.30
CA GLY A 763 26.50 -37.43 13.19
C GLY A 763 26.35 -36.98 14.63
N ARG A 764 26.54 -35.68 14.89
CA ARG A 764 26.24 -35.09 16.19
C ARG A 764 24.81 -34.58 16.24
N ILE A 765 24.21 -34.78 17.40
CA ILE A 765 22.90 -34.27 17.78
C ILE A 765 23.12 -33.28 18.92
N ALA A 766 22.69 -32.03 18.72
CA ALA A 766 22.71 -31.01 19.76
C ALA A 766 21.30 -30.68 20.24
N THR A 767 21.12 -30.64 21.55
CA THR A 767 19.91 -30.20 22.24
C THR A 767 20.12 -28.78 22.75
N TRP A 768 19.16 -27.92 22.46
CA TRP A 768 19.16 -26.49 22.75
C TRP A 768 17.99 -26.17 23.67
N ASN A 769 18.22 -25.26 24.60
CA ASN A 769 17.16 -24.64 25.35
C ASN A 769 16.42 -23.66 24.43
N ARG A 770 15.10 -23.81 24.30
CA ARG A 770 14.31 -23.01 23.36
C ARG A 770 14.19 -21.54 23.76
N ASP A 771 14.13 -21.27 25.06
CA ASP A 771 13.84 -19.93 25.60
C ASP A 771 15.10 -19.06 25.68
N THR A 772 16.25 -19.68 25.99
CA THR A 772 17.53 -18.98 26.14
C THR A 772 18.44 -19.10 24.92
N GLY A 773 18.20 -20.09 24.06
CA GLY A 773 19.07 -20.40 22.93
C GLY A 773 20.42 -21.03 23.30
N GLU A 774 20.59 -21.44 24.57
CA GLU A 774 21.80 -22.10 25.05
C GLU A 774 21.84 -23.59 24.69
N MET A 775 23.04 -24.12 24.43
CA MET A 775 23.23 -25.55 24.18
C MET A 775 23.21 -26.34 25.50
N GLU A 776 22.26 -27.27 25.63
CA GLU A 776 22.09 -28.09 26.84
C GLU A 776 22.90 -29.39 26.78
N ARG A 777 22.98 -30.02 25.60
CA ARG A 777 23.62 -31.33 25.42
C ARG A 777 24.10 -31.56 23.99
N VAL A 778 25.18 -32.31 23.84
CA VAL A 778 25.63 -32.86 22.55
C VAL A 778 25.84 -34.36 22.69
N VAL A 779 25.35 -35.13 21.73
CA VAL A 779 25.52 -36.59 21.66
C VAL A 779 25.97 -37.00 20.27
N GLU A 780 26.80 -38.05 20.17
CA GLU A 780 27.35 -38.56 18.92
C GLU A 780 26.74 -39.93 18.56
N CYS A 781 26.25 -40.06 17.32
CA CYS A 781 25.71 -41.29 16.78
C CYS A 781 26.80 -42.09 16.05
N LEU A 782 27.41 -43.04 16.76
CA LEU A 782 28.51 -43.88 16.25
C LEU A 782 28.08 -44.70 15.02
N GLY A 783 28.68 -44.39 13.85
CA GLY A 783 28.41 -45.05 12.56
C GLY A 783 27.49 -44.27 11.61
N TYR A 784 27.10 -43.04 11.98
CA TYR A 784 26.39 -42.12 11.11
C TYR A 784 27.36 -41.48 10.09
N ILE A 785 27.13 -41.68 8.78
CA ILE A 785 27.87 -41.01 7.70
C ILE A 785 26.86 -40.46 6.69
N ALA A 786 26.57 -39.16 6.79
CA ALA A 786 25.76 -38.46 5.80
C ALA A 786 26.59 -38.16 4.54
N ALA A 787 26.06 -38.49 3.36
CA ALA A 787 26.69 -38.16 2.08
C ALA A 787 26.55 -36.65 1.76
N PRO A 788 27.54 -36.02 1.10
CA PRO A 788 27.46 -34.59 0.78
C PRO A 788 26.35 -34.30 -0.24
N GLY A 789 25.39 -33.42 0.11
CA GLY A 789 24.49 -32.78 -0.86
C GLY A 789 22.97 -33.06 -0.77
N SER A 790 22.45 -33.75 0.26
CA SER A 790 21.00 -33.89 0.48
C SER A 790 20.63 -34.05 1.96
N ARG A 791 19.37 -33.76 2.33
CA ARG A 791 18.82 -33.98 3.68
C ARG A 791 18.46 -35.45 3.86
N PHE A 792 19.19 -36.17 4.71
CA PHE A 792 19.04 -37.63 4.91
C PHE A 792 18.59 -38.00 6.32
N VAL A 793 17.99 -37.03 7.01
CA VAL A 793 17.72 -37.09 8.45
C VAL A 793 16.35 -36.54 8.74
N GLU A 794 15.61 -37.20 9.61
CA GLU A 794 14.31 -36.70 10.05
C GLU A 794 14.04 -37.14 11.50
N PHE A 795 13.49 -36.23 12.28
CA PHE A 795 13.05 -36.52 13.65
C PHE A 795 11.60 -37.02 13.65
N ASN A 796 11.25 -37.81 14.65
CA ASN A 796 9.85 -38.06 14.97
C ASN A 796 9.21 -36.83 15.63
N CYS A 797 7.88 -36.81 15.74
CA CYS A 797 7.12 -35.64 16.18
C CYS A 797 7.45 -35.14 17.60
N ASP A 798 7.98 -35.99 18.48
CA ASP A 798 8.36 -35.64 19.85
C ASP A 798 9.87 -35.41 20.02
N GLY A 799 10.65 -35.44 18.93
CA GLY A 799 12.09 -35.19 18.94
C GLY A 799 12.91 -36.20 19.75
N THR A 800 12.31 -37.31 20.21
CA THR A 800 13.00 -38.35 21.00
C THR A 800 13.78 -39.30 20.11
N ARG A 801 13.47 -39.34 18.81
CA ARG A 801 14.10 -40.22 17.84
C ARG A 801 14.46 -39.49 16.57
N VAL A 802 15.53 -39.93 15.95
CA VAL A 802 15.94 -39.47 14.63
C VAL A 802 16.22 -40.66 13.72
N ALA A 803 15.66 -40.64 12.52
CA ALA A 803 16.02 -41.56 11.45
C ALA A 803 17.12 -40.94 10.60
N SER A 804 18.11 -41.73 10.25
CA SER A 804 19.19 -41.35 9.34
C SER A 804 19.31 -42.37 8.22
N THR A 805 19.66 -41.91 7.02
CA THR A 805 20.01 -42.78 5.91
C THR A 805 21.51 -42.73 5.62
N SER A 806 22.09 -43.88 5.24
CA SER A 806 23.51 -43.99 4.95
C SER A 806 23.79 -44.03 3.44
N SER A 807 25.06 -43.86 3.06
CA SER A 807 25.52 -44.07 1.69
C SER A 807 25.43 -45.53 1.22
N GLN A 808 25.12 -46.47 2.12
CA GLN A 808 24.97 -47.90 1.82
C GLN A 808 23.49 -48.33 1.75
N HIS A 809 22.57 -47.38 1.50
CA HIS A 809 21.13 -47.62 1.30
C HIS A 809 20.36 -48.07 2.56
N GLU A 810 21.00 -47.96 3.73
CA GLU A 810 20.43 -48.40 5.01
C GLU A 810 19.69 -47.25 5.70
N ILE A 811 18.67 -47.59 6.49
CA ILE A 811 18.01 -46.65 7.39
C ILE A 811 18.26 -47.11 8.83
N ARG A 812 18.63 -46.17 9.69
CA ARG A 812 18.84 -46.41 11.12
C ARG A 812 18.10 -45.39 11.96
N VAL A 813 17.50 -45.84 13.05
CA VAL A 813 16.82 -45.00 14.04
C VAL A 813 17.69 -44.87 15.28
N TRP A 814 17.81 -43.67 15.83
CA TRP A 814 18.62 -43.35 16.99
C TRP A 814 17.76 -42.70 18.08
N ASP A 815 18.09 -43.00 19.33
CA ASP A 815 17.57 -42.30 20.49
C ASP A 815 18.33 -40.97 20.66
N THR A 816 17.61 -39.85 20.68
CA THR A 816 18.24 -38.51 20.67
C THR A 816 18.85 -38.14 22.01
N GLY A 817 18.36 -38.74 23.11
CA GLY A 817 18.86 -38.48 24.46
C GLY A 817 20.18 -39.18 24.78
N SER A 818 20.39 -40.38 24.23
CA SER A 818 21.55 -41.24 24.49
C SER A 818 22.46 -41.46 23.28
N GLY A 819 22.02 -41.13 22.06
CA GLY A 819 22.76 -41.31 20.81
C GLY A 819 22.91 -42.76 20.38
N LYS A 820 22.24 -43.69 21.07
CA LYS A 820 22.32 -45.13 20.78
C LYS A 820 21.34 -45.50 19.67
N ALA A 821 21.76 -46.44 18.81
CA ALA A 821 20.89 -47.01 17.80
C ALA A 821 19.73 -47.80 18.44
N MET A 822 18.53 -47.62 17.90
CA MET A 822 17.30 -48.29 18.34
C MET A 822 16.95 -49.40 17.34
N GLY A 823 17.11 -50.66 17.76
CA GLY A 823 16.83 -51.84 16.91
C GLY A 823 17.90 -52.11 15.85
N ALA A 824 17.63 -53.06 14.96
CA ALA A 824 18.50 -53.39 13.83
C ALA A 824 18.38 -52.36 12.67
N GLN A 825 19.32 -52.43 11.72
CA GLN A 825 19.25 -51.64 10.49
C GLN A 825 18.03 -52.08 9.66
N LEU A 826 17.30 -51.12 9.11
CA LEU A 826 16.18 -51.39 8.22
C LEU A 826 16.73 -51.60 6.81
N LEU A 827 16.75 -52.86 6.37
CA LEU A 827 17.34 -53.30 5.11
C LEU A 827 16.24 -53.64 4.09
N GLY A 828 16.39 -53.18 2.85
CA GLY A 828 15.49 -53.57 1.78
C GLY A 828 15.50 -52.68 0.54
N HIS A 829 15.84 -51.39 0.66
CA HIS A 829 16.08 -50.55 -0.52
C HIS A 829 17.34 -51.01 -1.25
N ILE A 830 17.30 -50.97 -2.58
CA ILE A 830 18.41 -51.40 -3.45
C ILE A 830 19.22 -50.23 -4.03
N GLU A 831 18.76 -49.00 -3.77
CA GLU A 831 19.37 -47.73 -4.20
C GLU A 831 19.21 -46.67 -3.09
N PHE A 832 19.84 -45.50 -3.27
CA PHE A 832 19.89 -44.43 -2.25
C PHE A 832 18.51 -44.01 -1.75
N VAL A 833 18.33 -44.09 -0.43
CA VAL A 833 17.15 -43.54 0.25
C VAL A 833 17.27 -42.03 0.32
N ARG A 834 16.32 -41.33 -0.32
CA ARG A 834 16.33 -39.87 -0.50
C ARG A 834 15.49 -39.12 0.52
N CYS A 835 14.49 -39.76 1.09
CA CYS A 835 13.59 -39.14 2.05
C CYS A 835 13.04 -40.21 3.00
N VAL A 836 12.78 -39.79 4.23
CA VAL A 836 12.11 -40.58 5.27
C VAL A 836 11.01 -39.71 5.91
N ALA A 837 9.96 -40.35 6.42
CA ALA A 837 8.82 -39.74 7.11
C ALA A 837 8.37 -40.60 8.30
N PHE A 838 8.34 -40.05 9.52
CA PHE A 838 7.68 -40.69 10.66
C PHE A 838 6.16 -40.50 10.64
N SER A 839 5.40 -41.48 11.15
CA SER A 839 4.00 -41.26 11.53
C SER A 839 3.90 -40.39 12.79
N SER A 840 2.78 -39.69 12.94
CA SER A 840 2.51 -38.78 14.07
C SER A 840 2.64 -39.43 15.46
N ASN A 841 2.32 -40.71 15.57
CA ASN A 841 2.46 -41.53 16.78
C ASN A 841 3.81 -42.26 16.89
N GLY A 842 4.73 -42.04 15.94
CA GLY A 842 6.07 -42.63 15.89
C GLY A 842 6.12 -44.14 15.68
N SER A 843 5.00 -44.79 15.36
CA SER A 843 4.92 -46.25 15.22
C SER A 843 5.38 -46.77 13.85
N LEU A 844 5.29 -45.92 12.81
CA LEU A 844 5.68 -46.23 11.44
C LEU A 844 6.77 -45.28 10.97
N LEU A 845 7.67 -45.80 10.15
CA LEU A 845 8.63 -45.03 9.37
C LEU A 845 8.39 -45.34 7.89
N VAL A 846 8.34 -44.31 7.05
CA VAL A 846 8.18 -44.45 5.59
C VAL A 846 9.42 -43.92 4.92
N SER A 847 9.88 -44.58 3.86
CA SER A 847 11.07 -44.17 3.11
C SER A 847 10.84 -44.18 1.61
N GLY A 848 11.39 -43.18 0.92
CA GLY A 848 11.42 -43.09 -0.54
C GLY A 848 12.85 -43.17 -1.07
N SER A 849 13.04 -43.90 -2.16
CA SER A 849 14.37 -44.19 -2.72
C SER A 849 14.47 -43.91 -4.22
N ARG A 850 15.71 -43.85 -4.70
CA ARG A 850 16.08 -43.88 -6.12
C ARG A 850 15.79 -45.23 -6.79
N ASP A 851 15.42 -46.27 -6.03
CA ASP A 851 14.88 -47.51 -6.60
C ASP A 851 13.42 -47.37 -7.10
N ASN A 852 12.89 -46.13 -7.10
CA ASN A 852 11.53 -45.76 -7.51
C ASN A 852 10.43 -46.37 -6.63
N THR A 853 10.78 -46.84 -5.42
CA THR A 853 9.82 -47.42 -4.47
C THR A 853 9.67 -46.58 -3.21
N VAL A 854 8.49 -46.72 -2.60
CA VAL A 854 8.24 -46.29 -1.22
C VAL A 854 8.11 -47.52 -0.34
N ARG A 855 8.75 -47.53 0.83
CA ARG A 855 8.67 -48.62 1.81
C ARG A 855 8.13 -48.14 3.15
N VAL A 856 7.40 -49.01 3.83
CA VAL A 856 6.81 -48.76 5.15
C VAL A 856 7.43 -49.74 6.15
N TRP A 857 7.91 -49.21 7.26
CA TRP A 857 8.63 -49.94 8.30
C TRP A 857 7.86 -49.85 9.62
N SER A 858 7.86 -50.96 10.36
CA SER A 858 7.28 -51.04 11.70
C SER A 858 8.39 -51.01 12.74
N GLN A 859 8.18 -50.27 13.83
CA GLN A 859 9.15 -50.22 14.93
C GLN A 859 9.37 -51.57 15.65
N ARG A 860 8.46 -52.53 15.47
CA ARG A 860 8.49 -53.84 16.16
C ARG A 860 9.12 -54.96 15.34
N SER A 861 9.43 -54.71 14.07
CA SER A 861 9.95 -55.72 13.14
C SER A 861 11.18 -55.17 12.42
N GLU A 862 12.13 -56.05 12.13
CA GLU A 862 13.31 -55.73 11.31
C GLU A 862 12.99 -55.79 9.80
N GLU A 863 11.77 -56.20 9.44
CA GLU A 863 11.29 -56.31 8.06
C GLU A 863 10.28 -55.19 7.70
N ALA A 864 10.22 -54.85 6.41
CA ALA A 864 9.20 -53.94 5.89
C ALA A 864 7.79 -54.47 6.22
N LEU A 865 6.92 -53.59 6.70
CA LEU A 865 5.56 -53.92 7.15
C LEU A 865 4.70 -54.46 6.01
N MET A 866 5.00 -54.07 4.77
CA MET A 866 4.28 -54.47 3.57
C MET A 866 5.24 -54.51 2.36
N PRO A 867 4.82 -55.13 1.23
CA PRO A 867 5.59 -55.09 -0.01
C PRO A 867 5.89 -53.64 -0.46
N PRO A 868 7.01 -53.41 -1.18
CA PRO A 868 7.33 -52.08 -1.69
C PRO A 868 6.17 -51.51 -2.50
N LEU A 869 5.86 -50.24 -2.26
CA LEU A 869 4.89 -49.50 -3.06
C LEU A 869 5.56 -49.10 -4.37
N VAL A 870 5.11 -49.71 -5.47
CA VAL A 870 5.67 -49.56 -6.81
C VAL A 870 4.70 -48.76 -7.68
N GLY A 871 5.21 -47.81 -8.45
CA GLY A 871 4.40 -47.03 -9.38
C GLY A 871 5.06 -45.75 -9.87
N HIS A 872 6.06 -45.23 -9.14
CA HIS A 872 6.85 -44.09 -9.59
C HIS A 872 7.74 -44.47 -10.78
N THR A 873 7.77 -43.59 -11.78
CA THR A 873 8.56 -43.75 -13.01
C THR A 873 9.98 -43.19 -12.87
N ASP A 874 10.24 -42.45 -11.78
CA ASP A 874 11.53 -41.83 -11.45
C ASP A 874 11.72 -41.81 -9.92
N LEU A 875 12.89 -41.32 -9.47
CA LEU A 875 13.31 -41.32 -8.08
C LEU A 875 12.29 -40.60 -7.17
N VAL A 876 12.02 -41.21 -6.02
CA VAL A 876 11.14 -40.60 -5.02
C VAL A 876 11.92 -39.51 -4.28
N SER A 877 11.50 -38.26 -4.47
CA SER A 877 12.18 -37.07 -3.95
C SER A 877 11.65 -36.61 -2.59
N CYS A 878 10.40 -36.91 -2.26
CA CYS A 878 9.77 -36.60 -0.98
C CYS A 878 8.70 -37.63 -0.61
N VAL A 879 8.53 -37.84 0.70
CA VAL A 879 7.45 -38.65 1.29
C VAL A 879 6.87 -37.91 2.49
N ALA A 880 5.58 -38.09 2.76
CA ALA A 880 4.90 -37.56 3.94
C ALA A 880 3.80 -38.51 4.41
N VAL A 881 3.54 -38.56 5.72
CA VAL A 881 2.48 -39.38 6.32
C VAL A 881 1.38 -38.46 6.85
N SER A 882 0.12 -38.81 6.66
CA SER A 882 -1.01 -38.06 7.22
C SER A 882 -1.01 -38.09 8.75
N ALA A 883 -1.58 -37.06 9.39
CA ALA A 883 -1.65 -36.97 10.85
C ALA A 883 -2.40 -38.13 11.52
N ASP A 884 -3.33 -38.78 10.82
CA ASP A 884 -4.02 -39.98 11.29
C ASP A 884 -3.24 -41.29 11.07
N GLY A 885 -2.08 -41.22 10.40
CA GLY A 885 -1.21 -42.36 10.09
C GLY A 885 -1.72 -43.27 8.97
N LYS A 886 -2.80 -42.91 8.27
CA LYS A 886 -3.51 -43.79 7.31
C LYS A 886 -3.24 -43.52 5.84
N ARG A 887 -2.47 -42.47 5.51
CA ARG A 887 -2.18 -42.10 4.12
C ARG A 887 -0.72 -41.70 3.97
N ILE A 888 -0.16 -42.03 2.82
CA ILE A 888 1.21 -41.67 2.43
C ILE A 888 1.13 -40.84 1.15
N VAL A 889 1.83 -39.72 1.12
CA VAL A 889 2.02 -38.89 -0.08
C VAL A 889 3.46 -39.02 -0.51
N SER A 890 3.70 -39.16 -1.82
CA SER A 890 5.05 -39.22 -2.38
C SER A 890 5.15 -38.49 -3.72
N GLY A 891 6.35 -37.98 -4.05
CA GLY A 891 6.57 -37.17 -5.26
C GLY A 891 7.95 -37.35 -5.88
N VAL A 892 8.03 -37.16 -7.22
CA VAL A 892 9.25 -37.28 -8.05
C VAL A 892 9.75 -35.92 -8.53
N TYR A 893 11.00 -35.83 -8.99
CA TYR A 893 11.60 -34.59 -9.51
C TYR A 893 11.47 -34.52 -11.05
N GLY A 894 10.40 -33.90 -11.58
CA GLY A 894 10.20 -33.64 -13.02
C GLY A 894 8.84 -34.12 -13.56
N GLN A 895 8.30 -33.38 -14.56
CA GLN A 895 7.03 -33.45 -15.35
C GLN A 895 5.79 -34.27 -14.90
N ASP A 896 5.89 -35.29 -14.07
CA ASP A 896 4.77 -36.06 -13.53
C ASP A 896 4.48 -35.64 -12.07
N GLY A 897 3.26 -35.17 -11.83
CA GLY A 897 2.83 -34.60 -10.54
C GLY A 897 2.81 -35.57 -9.36
N ALA A 898 2.63 -35.02 -8.15
CA ALA A 898 2.57 -35.74 -6.87
C ALA A 898 1.47 -36.83 -6.85
N ARG A 899 1.75 -37.97 -6.19
CA ARG A 899 0.81 -39.10 -6.04
C ARG A 899 0.42 -39.33 -4.58
N LEU A 900 -0.86 -39.63 -4.38
CA LEU A 900 -1.44 -39.94 -3.07
C LEU A 900 -1.74 -41.44 -3.00
N GLU A 901 -1.17 -42.13 -2.00
CA GLU A 901 -1.38 -43.55 -1.76
C GLU A 901 -1.99 -43.76 -0.35
N ARG A 902 -2.76 -44.83 -0.19
CA ARG A 902 -3.39 -45.19 1.08
C ARG A 902 -2.48 -46.17 1.81
N ALA A 903 -2.12 -45.84 3.06
CA ALA A 903 -1.20 -46.63 3.87
C ALA A 903 -1.85 -47.92 4.39
#